data_AF-A0A6P1BSX4-F1
#
_entry.id   AF-A0A6P1BSX4-F1
#
_cell.length_a   1.000
_cell.length_b   1.000
_cell.length_c   1.000
_cell.angle_alpha   90.00
_cell.angle_beta   90.00
_cell.angle_gamma   90.00
#
_symmetry.space_group_name_H-M   'P 1'
#
loop_
_entity.id
_entity.type
_entity.pdbx_description
1 polymer ?
#
loop_
_entity_poly.entity_id
_entity_poly.type
_entity_poly.pdbx_seq_one_letter_code
_entity_poly.pdbx_strand_id
1 'polypeptide(L)'
;MQYDLATSKVWSGATTRAAQYLRMSSDNQRYSTENQTNAIAEYAQQNGYQVVATYIDAGKSGLSLNGRDALKQLLSDTLAAQRKFDAVLVYDVSRWGRFQNPDQAAHYEFLCRQAGVRVVYCGEPFGEDVAPITTIVKHLKRVMAGEYSRELSARMSRAKRQQAQLGFRQGGSLIYGFCRLLVDAGRNPKQVLKRRERKALSTDKVIVVPGPPEELAVIKRIFRMYVRQRMTIADIARCFANEGIKGYDDGPLKRVTIRHVLSNELCIGRMTYNLTTQTLQGPAIKNPEQTWTRYPAFDPIIPVKVFRKAQELLRQRANRHWNRNTIMKSLKALLARERYLSYALISESKEVPAPETIMSYFGSLHGAYDAIGYTPPPTLPFGINSLHWSKKDILAGLRKLHSEHGHISTLLIDTSSELPSSVLIRRYFGSISEAIRQAGLPALTHSQGQQLMWKRRKARGCDDYYHGVQWTEPELLGALRQLEEQSGYMSANLLDQNGVTPSAYYYTKRFGSLDKARALANLPPRTASSIMKAALRRKKEGKKIIGRRPRHEGQRSRLWRHSDDILAGLKRLAKEKGRVSARLIDADADLPCWGTVVRHFGSLKAAYELIGLVRLPGKPARFGLPAKASVHRASA
;
A
#
# COMPACT_ATOMS: atom_id res chain seq x y z
N MET A 1 -43.50 60.63 -28.49
CA MET A 1 -42.28 60.58 -29.30
C MET A 1 -41.34 59.56 -28.68
N GLN A 2 -41.24 58.40 -29.32
CA GLN A 2 -40.25 57.36 -29.03
C GLN A 2 -38.85 57.87 -29.38
N TYR A 3 -37.88 57.59 -28.51
CA TYR A 3 -36.54 57.27 -28.96
C TYR A 3 -36.16 55.93 -28.32
N ASP A 4 -36.47 54.89 -29.09
CA ASP A 4 -35.85 53.58 -29.03
C ASP A 4 -34.34 53.72 -29.19
N LEU A 5 -33.58 52.98 -28.38
CA LEU A 5 -32.33 52.31 -28.78
C LEU A 5 -31.92 51.35 -27.64
N ALA A 6 -32.79 50.36 -27.40
CA ALA A 6 -32.36 49.12 -26.78
C ALA A 6 -31.55 48.32 -27.81
N THR A 7 -30.24 48.57 -27.88
CA THR A 7 -29.32 47.59 -28.49
C THR A 7 -29.11 46.45 -27.50
N SER A 8 -30.12 45.58 -27.39
CA SER A 8 -29.94 44.23 -26.92
C SER A 8 -29.02 43.52 -27.91
N LYS A 9 -27.73 43.42 -27.55
CA LYS A 9 -26.78 42.59 -28.28
C LYS A 9 -27.20 41.14 -28.06
N VAL A 10 -28.13 40.65 -28.86
CA VAL A 10 -28.50 39.25 -28.94
C VAL A 10 -27.25 38.51 -29.44
N TRP A 11 -26.52 37.88 -28.52
CA TRP A 11 -25.45 36.96 -28.87
C TRP A 11 -26.08 35.71 -29.49
N SER A 12 -26.23 35.71 -30.80
CA SER A 12 -26.19 34.47 -31.58
C SER A 12 -24.74 33.95 -31.50
N GLY A 13 -24.41 33.05 -30.58
CA GLY A 13 -23.04 32.56 -30.45
C GLY A 13 -22.95 31.30 -29.62
N ALA A 14 -22.35 30.25 -30.17
CA ALA A 14 -22.22 28.93 -29.58
C ALA A 14 -21.76 28.97 -28.10
N THR A 15 -22.43 28.21 -27.24
CA THR A 15 -22.02 28.00 -25.84
C THR A 15 -20.59 27.45 -25.80
N THR A 16 -19.71 28.14 -25.06
CA THR A 16 -18.30 27.72 -24.96
C THR A 16 -18.21 26.49 -24.05
N ARG A 17 -17.68 25.38 -24.56
CA ARG A 17 -17.51 24.15 -23.77
C ARG A 17 -16.38 24.35 -22.78
N ALA A 18 -16.63 24.09 -21.50
CA ALA A 18 -15.64 24.25 -20.45
C ALA A 18 -15.47 22.98 -19.60
N ALA A 19 -14.25 22.72 -19.16
CA ALA A 19 -13.97 21.79 -18.08
C ALA A 19 -14.00 22.55 -16.75
N GLN A 20 -14.46 21.92 -15.67
CA GLN A 20 -14.28 22.45 -14.31
C GLN A 20 -13.18 21.70 -13.56
N TYR A 21 -12.35 22.43 -12.82
CA TYR A 21 -11.31 21.86 -11.97
C TYR A 21 -11.55 22.21 -10.50
N LEU A 22 -11.66 21.16 -9.67
CA LEU A 22 -11.95 21.25 -8.24
C LEU A 22 -10.79 20.65 -7.43
N ARG A 23 -10.41 21.32 -6.34
CA ARG A 23 -9.36 20.82 -5.43
C ARG A 23 -9.68 21.06 -3.96
N MET A 24 -9.37 20.08 -3.11
CA MET A 24 -9.40 20.20 -1.64
C MET A 24 -8.07 19.76 -1.02
N SER A 25 -7.56 20.49 -0.03
CA SER A 25 -6.26 20.18 0.59
C SER A 25 -6.29 19.16 1.75
N SER A 26 -7.44 18.88 2.40
CA SER A 26 -7.61 17.82 3.43
C SER A 26 -9.02 17.79 4.06
N ASP A 27 -9.38 16.66 4.69
CA ASP A 27 -10.68 16.16 5.22
C ASP A 27 -11.59 17.10 6.06
N ASN A 28 -11.17 18.30 6.43
CA ASN A 28 -11.93 19.16 7.35
C ASN A 28 -12.82 20.20 6.66
N GLN A 29 -13.00 20.11 5.34
CA GLN A 29 -13.81 21.06 4.57
C GLN A 29 -14.93 20.34 3.84
N ARG A 30 -15.89 19.80 4.60
CA ARG A 30 -17.05 19.03 4.09
C ARG A 30 -17.86 19.76 3.00
N TYR A 31 -17.80 21.09 2.94
CA TYR A 31 -18.57 21.90 1.97
C TYR A 31 -17.71 22.61 0.90
N SER A 32 -16.39 22.39 0.85
CA SER A 32 -15.55 23.21 -0.05
C SER A 32 -15.61 22.81 -1.53
N THR A 33 -15.94 21.57 -1.89
CA THR A 33 -16.15 21.19 -3.30
C THR A 33 -17.51 21.64 -3.81
N GLU A 34 -18.56 21.50 -3.02
CA GLU A 34 -19.92 21.92 -3.39
C GLU A 34 -19.98 23.43 -3.58
N ASN A 35 -19.37 24.21 -2.67
CA ASN A 35 -19.28 25.66 -2.83
C ASN A 35 -18.48 26.05 -4.09
N GLN A 36 -17.40 25.33 -4.41
CA GLN A 36 -16.64 25.57 -5.65
C GLN A 36 -17.49 25.24 -6.88
N THR A 37 -18.19 24.10 -6.89
CA THR A 37 -19.06 23.69 -7.99
C THR A 37 -20.19 24.70 -8.21
N ASN A 38 -20.85 25.15 -7.14
CA ASN A 38 -21.94 26.11 -7.22
C ASN A 38 -21.47 27.45 -7.78
N ALA A 39 -20.35 27.98 -7.28
CA ALA A 39 -19.77 29.23 -7.78
C ALA A 39 -19.32 29.12 -9.24
N ILE A 40 -18.75 27.99 -9.65
CA ILE A 40 -18.38 27.73 -11.05
C ILE A 40 -19.63 27.62 -11.94
N ALA A 41 -20.69 26.97 -11.46
CA ALA A 41 -21.94 26.80 -12.20
C ALA A 41 -22.65 28.15 -12.42
N GLU A 42 -22.72 28.98 -11.38
CA GLU A 42 -23.28 30.34 -11.45
C GLU A 42 -22.50 31.20 -12.46
N TYR A 43 -21.17 31.20 -12.36
CA TYR A 43 -20.30 31.92 -13.30
C TYR A 43 -20.48 31.40 -14.73
N ALA A 44 -20.56 30.09 -14.92
CA ALA A 44 -20.73 29.46 -16.23
C ALA A 44 -22.05 29.88 -16.89
N GLN A 45 -23.14 29.90 -16.12
CA GLN A 45 -24.45 30.33 -16.61
C GLN A 45 -24.46 31.81 -17.02
N GLN A 46 -23.86 32.68 -16.22
CA GLN A 46 -23.80 34.13 -16.48
C GLN A 46 -22.94 34.48 -17.70
N ASN A 47 -21.91 33.68 -18.01
CA ASN A 47 -20.92 33.99 -19.05
C ASN A 47 -21.00 33.05 -20.28
N GLY A 48 -22.08 32.28 -20.43
CA GLY A 48 -22.31 31.44 -21.61
C GLY A 48 -21.40 30.22 -21.75
N TYR A 49 -20.92 29.66 -20.64
CA TYR A 49 -20.15 28.42 -20.62
C TYR A 49 -21.02 27.19 -20.34
N GLN A 50 -20.70 26.08 -21.00
CA GLN A 50 -21.28 24.77 -20.72
C GLN A 50 -20.23 23.85 -20.10
N VAL A 51 -20.42 23.42 -18.86
CA VAL A 51 -19.50 22.49 -18.20
C VAL A 51 -19.68 21.07 -18.77
N VAL A 52 -18.68 20.58 -19.52
CA VAL A 52 -18.71 19.27 -20.20
C VAL A 52 -17.83 18.20 -19.55
N ALA A 53 -16.91 18.61 -18.66
CA ALA A 53 -15.99 17.72 -17.95
C ALA A 53 -15.69 18.24 -16.55
N THR A 54 -15.47 17.33 -15.60
CA THR A 54 -15.18 17.65 -14.19
C THR A 54 -13.97 16.88 -13.71
N TYR A 55 -12.96 17.58 -13.21
CA TYR A 55 -11.72 17.02 -12.70
C TYR A 55 -11.59 17.36 -11.22
N ILE A 56 -11.46 16.34 -10.36
CA ILE A 56 -11.52 16.51 -8.90
C ILE A 56 -10.26 15.92 -8.25
N ASP A 57 -9.49 16.78 -7.59
CA ASP A 57 -8.38 16.38 -6.71
C ASP A 57 -8.79 16.54 -5.23
N ALA A 58 -9.42 15.50 -4.68
CA ALA A 58 -9.84 15.46 -3.27
C ALA A 58 -8.68 15.11 -2.33
N GLY A 59 -8.51 15.92 -1.27
CA GLY A 59 -7.46 15.72 -0.26
C GLY A 59 -6.03 15.88 -0.79
N LYS A 60 -5.83 16.62 -1.88
CA LYS A 60 -4.53 16.83 -2.52
C LYS A 60 -3.94 18.20 -2.23
N SER A 61 -2.67 18.20 -1.84
CA SER A 61 -1.87 19.41 -1.66
C SER A 61 -1.75 20.21 -2.96
N GLY A 62 -1.80 21.54 -2.85
CA GLY A 62 -1.58 22.45 -3.99
C GLY A 62 -0.11 22.80 -4.24
N LEU A 63 0.82 22.25 -3.45
CA LEU A 63 2.23 22.64 -3.45
C LEU A 63 3.06 21.92 -4.53
N SER A 64 2.56 20.80 -5.05
CA SER A 64 3.22 19.98 -6.05
C SER A 64 2.21 19.35 -6.99
N LEU A 65 2.65 18.99 -8.20
CA LEU A 65 1.83 18.23 -9.14
C LEU A 65 1.72 16.74 -8.75
N ASN A 66 2.63 16.25 -7.90
CA ASN A 66 2.62 14.88 -7.43
C ASN A 66 1.34 14.55 -6.64
N GLY A 67 0.65 13.49 -7.07
CA GLY A 67 -0.62 13.03 -6.50
C GLY A 67 -1.86 13.81 -6.95
N ARG A 68 -1.73 14.82 -7.83
CA ARG A 68 -2.84 15.56 -8.47
C ARG A 68 -3.18 14.95 -9.82
N ASP A 69 -3.70 13.73 -9.79
CA ASP A 69 -3.92 12.93 -10.99
C ASP A 69 -5.04 13.53 -11.86
N ALA A 70 -6.03 14.20 -11.27
CA ALA A 70 -7.08 14.87 -12.02
C ALA A 70 -6.55 16.11 -12.76
N LEU A 71 -5.66 16.91 -12.15
CA LEU A 71 -4.99 18.02 -12.85
C LEU A 71 -4.10 17.50 -14.00
N LYS A 72 -3.35 16.41 -13.78
CA LYS A 72 -2.55 15.79 -14.85
C LYS A 72 -3.43 15.33 -16.01
N GLN A 73 -4.56 14.71 -15.71
CA GLN A 73 -5.52 14.28 -16.72
C GLN A 73 -6.12 15.48 -17.46
N LEU A 74 -6.48 16.55 -16.75
CA LEU A 74 -6.97 17.79 -17.36
C LEU A 74 -5.96 18.39 -18.33
N LEU A 75 -4.68 18.49 -17.92
CA LEU A 75 -3.61 18.99 -18.78
C LEU A 75 -3.40 18.08 -19.99
N SER A 76 -3.45 16.75 -19.81
CA SER A 76 -3.38 15.78 -20.91
C SER A 76 -4.53 15.92 -21.90
N ASP A 77 -5.77 16.07 -21.40
CA ASP A 77 -6.97 16.23 -22.23
C ASP A 77 -6.98 17.59 -22.96
N THR A 78 -6.37 18.61 -22.35
CA THR A 78 -6.16 19.94 -22.96
C THR A 78 -5.20 19.89 -24.15
N LEU A 79 -4.12 19.11 -24.02
CA LEU A 79 -3.07 18.96 -25.03
C LEU A 79 -3.40 17.93 -26.12
N ALA A 80 -4.52 17.20 -26.00
CA ALA A 80 -4.93 16.19 -26.97
C ALA A 80 -5.33 16.81 -28.32
N ALA A 81 -5.03 16.13 -29.43
CA ALA A 81 -5.38 16.58 -30.78
C ALA A 81 -6.89 16.80 -30.99
N GLN A 82 -7.74 15.97 -30.36
CA GLN A 82 -9.18 16.17 -30.31
C GLN A 82 -9.60 16.77 -28.96
N ARG A 83 -9.69 18.09 -28.91
CA ARG A 83 -10.06 18.85 -27.70
C ARG A 83 -11.56 18.77 -27.42
N LYS A 84 -11.90 18.41 -26.18
CA LYS A 84 -13.30 18.26 -25.71
C LYS A 84 -13.90 19.55 -25.17
N PHE A 85 -13.07 20.51 -24.81
CA PHE A 85 -13.44 21.80 -24.22
C PHE A 85 -12.44 22.87 -24.62
N ASP A 86 -12.89 24.12 -24.53
CA ASP A 86 -12.21 25.32 -25.01
C ASP A 86 -11.85 26.27 -23.84
N ALA A 87 -12.34 25.97 -22.64
CA ALA A 87 -12.02 26.66 -21.40
C ALA A 87 -11.88 25.71 -20.19
N VAL A 88 -11.15 26.14 -19.18
CA VAL A 88 -11.04 25.50 -17.86
C VAL A 88 -11.50 26.50 -16.81
N LEU A 89 -12.56 26.18 -16.09
CA LEU A 89 -13.10 26.97 -14.99
C LEU A 89 -12.50 26.48 -13.67
N VAL A 90 -11.93 27.41 -12.92
CA VAL A 90 -11.30 27.19 -11.63
C VAL A 90 -11.83 28.23 -10.66
N TYR A 91 -12.07 27.87 -9.41
CA TYR A 91 -12.60 28.85 -8.45
C TYR A 91 -11.62 30.01 -8.18
N ASP A 92 -10.36 29.74 -7.81
CA ASP A 92 -9.35 30.76 -7.51
C ASP A 92 -7.94 30.30 -7.92
N VAL A 93 -6.96 31.21 -7.94
CA VAL A 93 -5.53 30.91 -8.25
C VAL A 93 -4.97 29.83 -7.31
N SER A 94 -5.46 29.82 -6.08
CA SER A 94 -5.05 28.90 -5.04
C SER A 94 -5.45 27.46 -5.36
N ARG A 95 -6.57 27.21 -6.05
CA ARG A 95 -7.03 25.89 -6.51
C ARG A 95 -6.20 25.39 -7.67
N TRP A 96 -5.85 26.27 -8.61
CA TRP A 96 -4.93 25.95 -9.71
C TRP A 96 -3.58 25.44 -9.19
N GLY A 97 -2.97 26.15 -8.23
CA GLY A 97 -1.85 25.63 -7.48
C GLY A 97 -1.09 26.70 -6.70
N ARG A 98 -0.54 26.29 -5.56
CA ARG A 98 0.31 27.10 -4.69
C ARG A 98 1.73 26.53 -4.73
N PHE A 99 2.25 26.33 -5.93
CA PHE A 99 3.56 25.72 -6.12
C PHE A 99 4.64 26.57 -5.43
N GLN A 100 5.70 25.93 -4.95
CA GLN A 100 6.80 26.64 -4.30
C GLN A 100 7.46 27.66 -5.24
N ASN A 101 7.57 27.29 -6.52
CA ASN A 101 7.90 28.21 -7.61
C ASN A 101 6.58 28.63 -8.32
N PRO A 102 6.20 29.93 -8.27
CA PRO A 102 4.98 30.44 -8.91
C PRO A 102 4.99 30.25 -10.44
N ASP A 103 6.16 30.15 -11.06
CA ASP A 103 6.29 29.92 -12.51
C ASP A 103 5.76 28.56 -12.94
N GLN A 104 5.67 27.59 -12.02
CA GLN A 104 5.03 26.30 -12.34
C GLN A 104 3.54 26.46 -12.60
N ALA A 105 2.83 27.25 -11.79
CA ALA A 105 1.42 27.57 -12.04
C ALA A 105 1.25 28.32 -13.36
N ALA A 106 2.17 29.26 -13.64
CA ALA A 106 2.18 30.02 -14.88
C ALA A 106 2.43 29.12 -16.10
N HIS A 107 3.37 28.18 -16.00
CA HIS A 107 3.70 27.23 -17.05
C HIS A 107 2.50 26.35 -17.42
N TYR A 108 1.78 25.81 -16.44
CA TYR A 108 0.59 25.01 -16.74
C TYR A 108 -0.53 25.83 -17.40
N GLU A 109 -0.73 27.08 -16.97
CA GLU A 109 -1.71 27.97 -17.62
C GLU A 109 -1.26 28.33 -19.04
N PHE A 110 0.05 28.55 -19.24
CA PHE A 110 0.64 28.81 -20.54
C PHE A 110 0.45 27.62 -21.49
N LEU A 111 0.64 26.38 -21.03
CA LEU A 111 0.38 25.18 -21.83
C LEU A 111 -1.08 25.09 -22.29
N CYS A 112 -2.03 25.40 -21.39
CA CYS A 112 -3.44 25.48 -21.76
C CYS A 112 -3.67 26.55 -22.84
N ARG A 113 -3.11 27.74 -22.66
CA ARG A 113 -3.24 28.85 -23.61
C ARG A 113 -2.64 28.53 -24.98
N GLN A 114 -1.46 27.91 -25.01
CA GLN A 114 -0.81 27.47 -26.25
C GLN A 114 -1.66 26.43 -26.99
N ALA A 115 -2.35 25.57 -26.25
CA ALA A 115 -3.33 24.64 -26.80
C ALA A 115 -4.70 25.27 -27.10
N GLY A 116 -4.82 26.60 -27.04
CA GLY A 116 -6.05 27.34 -27.33
C GLY A 116 -7.16 27.16 -26.28
N VAL A 117 -6.82 26.73 -25.07
CA VAL A 117 -7.76 26.56 -23.95
C VAL A 117 -7.52 27.63 -22.89
N ARG A 118 -8.54 28.43 -22.58
CA ARG A 118 -8.43 29.52 -21.60
C ARG A 118 -8.65 29.02 -20.18
N VAL A 119 -7.81 29.45 -19.22
CA VAL A 119 -8.02 29.18 -17.79
C VAL A 119 -8.71 30.39 -17.16
N VAL A 120 -9.92 30.18 -16.65
CA VAL A 120 -10.79 31.23 -16.11
C VAL A 120 -10.95 31.02 -14.60
N TYR A 121 -10.75 32.10 -13.84
CA TYR A 121 -10.87 32.11 -12.39
C TYR A 121 -12.23 32.73 -11.99
N CYS A 122 -13.18 31.89 -11.57
CA CYS A 122 -14.58 32.30 -11.36
C CYS A 122 -14.78 33.20 -10.13
N GLY A 123 -14.02 32.96 -9.05
CA GLY A 123 -14.07 33.75 -7.82
C GLY A 123 -13.14 34.97 -7.83
N GLU A 124 -12.31 35.11 -8.87
CA GLU A 124 -11.40 36.23 -9.06
C GLU A 124 -11.37 36.58 -10.57
N PRO A 125 -12.43 37.22 -11.11
CA PRO A 125 -12.48 37.53 -12.53
C PRO A 125 -11.35 38.51 -12.88
N PHE A 126 -10.36 38.01 -13.61
CA PHE A 126 -9.35 38.84 -14.24
C PHE A 126 -9.91 39.30 -15.60
N GLY A 127 -9.67 40.56 -15.97
CA GLY A 127 -10.00 41.06 -17.31
C GLY A 127 -9.25 40.29 -18.42
N GLU A 128 -9.32 40.77 -19.66
CA GLU A 128 -8.71 40.06 -20.79
C GLU A 128 -7.23 39.67 -20.54
N ASP A 129 -6.91 38.40 -20.81
CA ASP A 129 -5.60 37.76 -20.57
C ASP A 129 -4.44 38.37 -21.41
N VAL A 130 -4.71 39.38 -22.22
CA VAL A 130 -3.76 40.04 -23.12
C VAL A 130 -3.27 41.37 -22.52
N ALA A 131 -3.95 41.91 -21.51
CA ALA A 131 -3.53 43.14 -20.86
C ALA A 131 -2.29 42.89 -19.97
N PRO A 132 -1.19 43.65 -20.12
CA PRO A 132 0.00 43.49 -19.29
C PRO A 132 -0.29 43.54 -17.78
N ILE A 133 -1.26 44.35 -17.38
CA ILE A 133 -1.69 44.50 -15.98
C ILE A 133 -2.34 43.21 -15.41
N THR A 134 -3.10 42.45 -16.21
CA THR A 134 -3.75 41.22 -15.73
C THR A 134 -2.70 40.13 -15.48
N THR A 135 -1.65 40.07 -16.31
CA THR A 135 -0.54 39.13 -16.13
C THR A 135 0.26 39.42 -14.86
N ILE A 136 0.54 40.70 -14.57
CA ILE A 136 1.24 41.13 -13.34
C ILE A 136 0.41 40.79 -12.10
N VAL A 137 -0.89 41.12 -12.10
CA VAL A 137 -1.78 40.83 -10.97
C VAL A 137 -1.90 39.32 -10.72
N LYS A 138 -2.02 38.51 -11.78
CA LYS A 138 -2.01 37.04 -11.67
C LYS A 138 -0.70 36.53 -11.07
N HIS A 139 0.45 37.06 -11.50
CA HIS A 139 1.74 36.68 -10.94
C HIS A 139 1.85 37.04 -9.45
N LEU A 140 1.46 38.26 -9.07
CA LEU A 140 1.45 38.70 -7.67
C LEU A 140 0.56 37.79 -6.80
N LYS A 141 -0.65 37.45 -7.27
CA LYS A 141 -1.56 36.53 -6.58
C LYS A 141 -0.97 35.12 -6.41
N ARG A 142 -0.28 34.58 -7.42
CA ARG A 142 0.43 33.28 -7.33
C ARG A 142 1.54 33.34 -6.28
N VAL A 143 2.34 34.41 -6.28
CA VAL A 143 3.39 34.64 -5.28
C VAL A 143 2.77 34.72 -3.88
N MET A 144 1.73 35.53 -3.68
CA MET A 144 1.03 35.67 -2.39
C MET A 144 0.45 34.35 -1.89
N ALA A 145 -0.14 33.53 -2.77
CA ALA A 145 -0.70 32.24 -2.40
C ALA A 145 0.37 31.23 -1.94
N GLY A 146 1.58 31.31 -2.48
CA GLY A 146 2.75 30.56 -2.02
C GLY A 146 3.34 31.13 -0.72
N GLU A 147 3.54 32.44 -0.66
CA GLU A 147 4.13 33.15 0.49
C GLU A 147 3.30 33.04 1.75
N TYR A 148 1.97 33.08 1.65
CA TYR A 148 1.08 32.91 2.79
C TYR A 148 1.40 31.63 3.59
N SER A 149 1.72 30.53 2.90
CA SER A 149 2.07 29.26 3.56
C SER A 149 3.44 29.32 4.24
N ARG A 150 4.41 30.03 3.63
CA ARG A 150 5.75 30.24 4.20
C ARG A 150 5.68 31.12 5.44
N GLU A 151 4.98 32.25 5.34
CA GLU A 151 4.82 33.19 6.43
C GLU A 151 4.05 32.57 7.61
N LEU A 152 2.95 31.86 7.32
CA LEU A 152 2.20 31.12 8.35
C LEU A 152 3.09 30.08 9.04
N SER A 153 3.90 29.35 8.29
CA SER A 153 4.86 28.38 8.85
C SER A 153 5.87 29.05 9.77
N ALA A 154 6.42 30.20 9.36
CA ALA A 154 7.37 30.97 10.17
C ALA A 154 6.71 31.52 11.46
N ARG A 155 5.49 32.05 11.36
CA ARG A 155 4.70 32.51 12.52
C ARG A 155 4.39 31.34 13.47
N MET A 156 3.93 30.20 12.95
CA MET A 156 3.64 29.00 13.75
C MET A 156 4.90 28.42 14.41
N SER A 157 6.05 28.43 13.71
CA SER A 157 7.33 28.00 14.27
C SER A 157 7.75 28.89 15.44
N ARG A 158 7.64 30.21 15.29
CA ARG A 158 7.91 31.18 16.38
C ARG A 158 6.96 30.96 17.57
N ALA A 159 5.66 30.85 17.33
CA ALA A 159 4.66 30.61 18.37
C ALA A 159 4.93 29.30 19.13
N LYS A 160 5.24 28.21 18.43
CA LYS A 160 5.59 26.93 19.07
C LYS A 160 6.86 27.05 19.91
N ARG A 161 7.90 27.71 19.40
CA ARG A 161 9.13 27.95 20.18
C ARG A 161 8.86 28.73 21.46
N GLN A 162 8.06 29.80 21.39
CA GLN A 162 7.65 30.57 22.56
C GLN A 162 6.87 29.71 23.57
N GLN A 163 5.93 28.89 23.10
CA GLN A 163 5.19 27.98 23.98
C GLN A 163 6.10 26.94 24.65
N ALA A 164 7.11 26.43 23.95
CA ALA A 164 8.11 25.53 24.51
C ALA A 164 8.99 26.23 25.57
N GLN A 165 9.33 27.50 25.38
CA GLN A 165 10.05 28.32 26.37
C GLN A 165 9.23 28.52 27.66
N LEU A 166 7.91 28.58 27.54
CA LEU A 166 7.00 28.64 28.70
C LEU A 166 6.80 27.27 29.38
N GLY A 167 7.43 26.20 28.89
CA GLY A 167 7.29 24.85 29.44
C GLY A 167 6.14 24.03 28.85
N PHE A 168 5.41 24.56 27.86
CA PHE A 168 4.34 23.83 27.20
C PHE A 168 4.90 22.93 26.09
N ARG A 169 4.65 21.63 26.22
CA ARG A 169 5.13 20.58 25.33
C ARG A 169 4.61 20.77 23.90
N GLN A 170 5.53 20.98 22.97
CA GLN A 170 5.25 21.05 21.54
C GLN A 170 5.58 19.73 20.82
N GLY A 171 4.59 18.85 20.64
CA GLY A 171 4.75 17.58 19.93
C GLY A 171 3.95 16.44 20.54
N GLY A 172 3.86 15.31 19.83
CA GLY A 172 2.94 14.22 20.15
C GLY A 172 3.46 13.17 21.13
N SER A 173 4.68 12.65 20.93
CA SER A 173 5.18 11.49 21.68
C SER A 173 6.27 11.88 22.68
N LEU A 174 6.32 11.14 23.80
CA LEU A 174 7.38 11.17 24.81
C LEU A 174 8.14 9.83 24.83
N ILE A 175 9.32 9.84 25.44
CA ILE A 175 10.08 8.63 25.72
C ILE A 175 9.47 7.88 26.91
N TYR A 176 9.91 6.63 27.12
CA TYR A 176 9.39 5.72 28.14
C TYR A 176 9.64 6.30 29.54
N GLY A 177 8.71 6.12 30.49
CA GLY A 177 8.79 6.67 31.84
C GLY A 177 8.31 8.11 32.01
N PHE A 178 7.68 8.71 30.99
CA PHE A 178 7.17 10.08 31.07
C PHE A 178 5.78 10.22 30.47
N CYS A 179 4.97 11.08 31.09
CA CYS A 179 3.57 11.26 30.76
C CYS A 179 3.28 12.68 30.24
N ARG A 180 2.24 12.77 29.40
CA ARG A 180 1.70 14.04 28.91
C ARG A 180 0.53 14.42 29.81
N LEU A 181 0.66 15.52 30.54
CA LEU A 181 -0.40 16.03 31.40
C LEU A 181 -1.07 17.23 30.73
N LEU A 182 -2.37 17.11 30.49
CA LEU A 182 -3.22 18.20 30.05
C LEU A 182 -3.45 19.15 31.22
N VAL A 183 -3.25 20.44 30.98
CA VAL A 183 -3.47 21.50 31.95
C VAL A 183 -4.34 22.60 31.36
N ASP A 184 -5.06 23.32 32.21
CA ASP A 184 -5.81 24.52 31.82
C ASP A 184 -4.87 25.73 31.60
N ALA A 185 -5.46 26.92 31.41
CA ALA A 185 -4.71 28.17 31.27
C ALA A 185 -3.93 28.56 32.56
N GLY A 186 -4.43 28.18 33.74
CA GLY A 186 -3.82 28.40 35.05
C GLY A 186 -2.78 27.34 35.44
N ARG A 187 -2.49 26.37 34.56
CA ARG A 187 -1.62 25.20 34.81
C ARG A 187 -2.19 24.15 35.78
N ASN A 188 -3.49 24.18 36.07
CA ASN A 188 -4.11 23.16 36.89
C ASN A 188 -4.22 21.83 36.10
N PRO A 189 -3.90 20.69 36.72
CA PRO A 189 -3.95 19.38 36.08
C PRO A 189 -5.37 18.98 35.74
N LYS A 190 -5.60 18.52 34.51
CA LYS A 190 -6.91 17.99 34.05
C LYS A 190 -6.86 16.49 33.85
N GLN A 191 -6.02 16.02 32.93
CA GLN A 191 -6.00 14.62 32.51
C GLN A 191 -4.62 14.22 32.00
N VAL A 192 -4.19 12.99 32.33
CA VAL A 192 -3.04 12.36 31.67
C VAL A 192 -3.46 11.83 30.31
N LEU A 193 -2.86 12.36 29.25
CA LEU A 193 -3.14 11.94 27.87
C LEU A 193 -2.43 10.62 27.57
N LYS A 194 -3.20 9.61 27.14
CA LYS A 194 -2.64 8.36 26.64
C LYS A 194 -1.91 8.59 25.31
N ARG A 195 -1.16 7.58 24.90
CA ARG A 195 -0.46 7.57 23.62
C ARG A 195 -1.48 7.79 22.49
N ARG A 196 -1.15 8.71 21.56
CA ARG A 196 -1.99 9.17 20.43
C ARG A 196 -3.20 10.04 20.79
N GLU A 197 -3.57 10.18 22.05
CA GLU A 197 -4.60 11.14 22.44
C GLU A 197 -4.14 12.58 22.22
N ARG A 198 -5.08 13.43 21.79
CA ARG A 198 -4.86 14.84 21.49
C ARG A 198 -5.78 15.68 22.36
N LYS A 199 -5.33 16.89 22.70
CA LYS A 199 -6.19 17.88 23.34
C LYS A 199 -7.33 18.26 22.40
N ALA A 200 -8.53 18.40 22.94
CA ALA A 200 -9.70 18.85 22.18
C ALA A 200 -9.76 20.39 22.07
N LEU A 201 -9.45 21.07 23.17
CA LEU A 201 -9.52 22.53 23.26
C LEU A 201 -8.18 23.18 22.88
N SER A 202 -8.25 24.32 22.21
CA SER A 202 -7.07 25.12 21.85
C SER A 202 -6.44 25.81 23.06
N THR A 203 -7.27 26.18 24.05
CA THR A 203 -6.91 26.85 25.32
C THR A 203 -6.06 25.95 26.22
N ASP A 204 -6.44 24.67 26.34
CA ASP A 204 -5.70 23.70 27.14
C ASP A 204 -4.26 23.54 26.62
N LYS A 205 -3.33 23.34 27.55
CA LYS A 205 -1.90 23.13 27.26
C LYS A 205 -1.47 21.76 27.73
N VAL A 206 -0.29 21.33 27.30
CA VAL A 206 0.28 20.04 27.69
C VAL A 206 1.63 20.31 28.32
N ILE A 207 1.87 19.74 29.50
CA ILE A 207 3.17 19.71 30.16
C ILE A 207 3.69 18.28 30.23
N VAL A 208 4.99 18.13 30.53
CA VAL A 208 5.62 16.82 30.72
C VAL A 208 5.79 16.59 32.21
N VAL A 209 5.38 15.42 32.67
CA VAL A 209 5.56 14.98 34.06
C VAL A 209 6.21 13.59 34.09
N PRO A 210 6.92 13.25 35.19
CA PRO A 210 7.38 11.88 35.42
C PRO A 210 6.22 10.88 35.37
N GLY A 211 6.47 9.70 34.82
CA GLY A 211 5.49 8.61 34.78
C GLY A 211 5.45 7.78 36.06
N PRO A 212 4.86 6.58 36.01
CA PRO A 212 4.76 5.68 37.16
C PRO A 212 6.14 5.35 37.77
N PRO A 213 6.25 5.22 39.11
CA PRO A 213 7.52 4.91 39.79
C PRO A 213 8.23 3.67 39.25
N GLU A 214 7.47 2.66 38.81
CA GLU A 214 7.98 1.42 38.21
C GLU A 214 8.78 1.70 36.92
N GLU A 215 8.25 2.52 36.01
CA GLU A 215 8.94 2.89 34.77
C GLU A 215 10.18 3.76 35.06
N LEU A 216 10.09 4.63 36.06
CA LEU A 216 11.23 5.45 36.50
C LEU A 216 12.36 4.60 37.11
N ALA A 217 12.02 3.53 37.84
CA ALA A 217 12.99 2.57 38.36
C ALA A 217 13.72 1.84 37.23
N VAL A 218 13.01 1.47 36.16
CA VAL A 218 13.61 0.88 34.95
C VAL A 218 14.58 1.87 34.28
N ILE A 219 14.24 3.16 34.17
CA ILE A 219 15.17 4.18 33.66
C ILE A 219 16.44 4.23 34.52
N LYS A 220 16.32 4.31 35.85
CA LYS A 220 17.48 4.31 36.76
C LYS A 220 18.36 3.07 36.55
N ARG A 221 17.74 1.91 36.34
CA ARG A 221 18.44 0.65 36.08
C ARG A 221 19.15 0.64 34.72
N ILE A 222 18.54 1.19 33.67
CA ILE A 222 19.19 1.38 32.35
C ILE A 222 20.50 2.15 32.51
N PHE A 223 20.47 3.30 33.19
CA PHE A 223 21.67 4.11 33.40
C PHE A 223 22.72 3.38 34.25
N ARG A 224 22.30 2.62 35.27
CA ARG A 224 23.21 1.80 36.08
C ARG A 224 23.91 0.72 35.25
N MET A 225 23.16 -0.07 34.47
CA MET A 225 23.70 -1.14 33.63
C MET A 225 24.60 -0.59 32.52
N TYR A 226 24.22 0.54 31.93
CA TYR A 226 24.99 1.14 30.84
C TYR A 226 26.27 1.85 31.32
N VAL A 227 26.17 2.67 32.37
CA VAL A 227 27.28 3.53 32.83
C VAL A 227 28.21 2.79 33.79
N ARG A 228 27.66 2.05 34.77
CA ARG A 228 28.49 1.33 35.77
C ARG A 228 28.93 -0.04 35.27
N GLN A 229 27.98 -0.84 34.76
CA GLN A 229 28.27 -2.23 34.33
C GLN A 229 28.76 -2.32 32.87
N ARG A 230 28.87 -1.19 32.16
CA ARG A 230 29.37 -1.10 30.77
C ARG A 230 28.64 -1.98 29.75
N MET A 231 27.43 -2.45 30.05
CA MET A 231 26.66 -3.32 29.17
C MET A 231 26.31 -2.64 27.83
N THR A 232 26.10 -3.43 26.78
CA THR A 232 25.63 -2.90 25.50
C THR A 232 24.12 -2.67 25.53
N ILE A 233 23.61 -1.82 24.64
CA ILE A 233 22.15 -1.59 24.51
C ILE A 233 21.43 -2.89 24.15
N ALA A 234 22.08 -3.80 23.41
CA ALA A 234 21.53 -5.09 23.05
C ALA A 234 21.44 -6.03 24.27
N ASP A 235 22.50 -6.07 25.09
CA ASP A 235 22.53 -6.91 26.30
C ASP A 235 21.49 -6.42 27.33
N ILE A 236 21.34 -5.11 27.50
CA ILE A 236 20.31 -4.53 28.39
C ILE A 236 18.91 -4.90 27.89
N ALA A 237 18.66 -4.81 26.58
CA ALA A 237 17.37 -5.20 26.00
C ALA A 237 17.06 -6.69 26.23
N ARG A 238 18.07 -7.56 26.09
CA ARG A 238 17.95 -9.01 26.30
C ARG A 238 17.70 -9.33 27.77
N CYS A 239 18.43 -8.68 28.67
CA CYS A 239 18.24 -8.83 30.12
C CYS A 239 16.80 -8.50 30.53
N PHE A 240 16.29 -7.36 30.08
CA PHE A 240 14.92 -6.95 30.38
C PHE A 240 13.85 -7.79 29.70
N ALA A 241 14.11 -8.32 28.51
CA ALA A 241 13.20 -9.26 27.88
C ALA A 241 13.08 -10.57 28.68
N ASN A 242 14.20 -11.08 29.20
CA ASN A 242 14.22 -12.29 30.03
C ASN A 242 13.52 -12.08 31.39
N GLU A 243 13.59 -10.87 31.94
CA GLU A 243 12.91 -10.49 33.19
C GLU A 243 11.43 -10.13 33.01
N GLY A 244 10.91 -10.12 31.76
CA GLY A 244 9.52 -9.77 31.49
C GLY A 244 9.19 -8.28 31.63
N ILE A 245 10.19 -7.39 31.61
CA ILE A 245 9.96 -5.94 31.71
C ILE A 245 9.29 -5.43 30.43
N LYS A 246 8.09 -4.87 30.63
CA LYS A 246 7.25 -4.34 29.56
C LYS A 246 7.69 -2.94 29.15
N GLY A 247 7.73 -2.73 27.84
CA GLY A 247 7.85 -1.43 27.19
C GLY A 247 6.49 -0.89 26.76
N TYR A 248 6.44 -0.25 25.60
CA TYR A 248 5.17 0.25 25.05
C TYR A 248 4.26 -0.88 24.55
N ASP A 249 2.95 -0.69 24.70
CA ASP A 249 1.89 -1.56 24.15
C ASP A 249 2.05 -3.04 24.59
N ASP A 250 2.44 -3.27 25.86
CA ASP A 250 2.73 -4.59 26.47
C ASP A 250 3.86 -5.41 25.81
N GLY A 251 4.58 -4.85 24.84
CA GLY A 251 5.72 -5.51 24.20
C GLY A 251 7.02 -5.39 25.00
N PRO A 252 8.07 -6.17 24.68
CA PRO A 252 9.37 -6.09 25.35
C PRO A 252 10.07 -4.75 25.09
N LEU A 253 10.92 -4.33 26.03
CA LEU A 253 11.66 -3.08 25.91
C LEU A 253 12.70 -3.13 24.77
N LYS A 254 12.40 -2.45 23.66
CA LYS A 254 13.23 -2.48 22.44
C LYS A 254 14.54 -1.69 22.59
N ARG A 255 15.56 -2.11 21.83
CA ARG A 255 16.87 -1.42 21.71
C ARG A 255 16.74 0.08 21.40
N VAL A 256 15.79 0.45 20.55
CA VAL A 256 15.52 1.85 20.16
C VAL A 256 15.01 2.65 21.36
N THR A 257 14.11 2.08 22.17
CA THR A 257 13.59 2.72 23.38
C THR A 257 14.70 2.99 24.39
N ILE A 258 15.56 2.00 24.64
CA ILE A 258 16.71 2.15 25.55
C ILE A 258 17.67 3.23 25.05
N ARG A 259 17.97 3.25 23.74
CA ARG A 259 18.78 4.32 23.14
C ARG A 259 18.18 5.70 23.37
N HIS A 260 16.87 5.86 23.15
CA HIS A 260 16.18 7.13 23.38
C HIS A 260 16.22 7.56 24.85
N VAL A 261 16.02 6.63 25.80
CA VAL A 261 16.13 6.93 27.24
C VAL A 261 17.55 7.41 27.58
N LEU A 262 18.57 6.72 27.09
CA LEU A 262 19.96 7.12 27.35
C LEU A 262 20.31 8.47 26.73
N SER A 263 19.69 8.88 25.62
CA SER A 263 20.00 10.11 24.88
C SER A 263 19.16 11.35 25.21
N ASN A 264 18.03 11.20 25.89
CA ASN A 264 17.06 12.29 26.05
C ASN A 264 17.27 13.08 27.35
N GLU A 265 17.30 14.42 27.25
CA GLU A 265 17.48 15.32 28.40
C GLU A 265 16.29 15.31 29.40
N LEU A 266 15.14 14.71 29.05
CA LEU A 266 14.04 14.51 30.00
C LEU A 266 14.46 13.70 31.22
N CYS A 267 15.44 12.78 31.09
CA CYS A 267 15.96 12.02 32.22
C CYS A 267 16.65 12.90 33.28
N ILE A 268 17.08 14.11 32.91
CA ILE A 268 17.65 15.11 33.84
C ILE A 268 16.66 16.25 34.13
N GLY A 269 15.37 16.06 33.87
CA GLY A 269 14.33 17.04 34.17
C GLY A 269 14.18 18.16 33.13
N ARG A 270 14.89 18.07 31.99
CA ARG A 270 14.91 19.15 30.99
C ARG A 270 14.10 18.77 29.76
N MET A 271 13.05 19.53 29.49
CA MET A 271 12.31 19.43 28.24
C MET A 271 13.07 20.18 27.13
N THR A 272 13.44 19.46 26.09
CA THR A 272 14.07 20.01 24.89
C THR A 272 13.08 20.16 23.74
N TYR A 273 13.13 21.27 23.01
CA TYR A 273 12.39 21.51 21.76
C TYR A 273 13.30 22.12 20.69
N ASN A 274 12.84 22.08 19.44
CA ASN A 274 13.55 22.61 18.28
C ASN A 274 14.89 21.91 17.95
N LEU A 275 15.01 20.60 18.27
CA LEU A 275 16.21 19.81 17.94
C LEU A 275 16.36 19.56 16.42
N THR A 276 15.22 19.40 15.75
CA THR A 276 15.15 19.24 14.29
C THR A 276 14.06 20.14 13.74
N THR A 277 14.21 20.56 12.50
CA THR A 277 13.18 21.26 11.74
C THR A 277 12.97 20.55 10.42
N GLN A 278 11.71 20.39 10.04
CA GLN A 278 11.33 19.90 8.73
C GLN A 278 10.42 20.94 8.11
N THR A 279 10.91 21.60 7.07
CA THR A 279 10.08 22.50 6.25
C THR A 279 9.17 21.68 5.35
N LEU A 280 8.15 22.32 4.81
CA LEU A 280 7.14 21.66 4.00
C LEU A 280 7.79 21.07 2.74
N GLN A 281 7.67 19.74 2.56
CA GLN A 281 8.31 18.96 1.49
C GLN A 281 9.85 18.94 1.53
N GLY A 282 10.48 19.52 2.57
CA GLY A 282 11.92 19.49 2.77
C GLY A 282 12.39 18.30 3.62
N PRO A 283 13.69 17.98 3.57
CA PRO A 283 14.29 17.00 4.48
C PRO A 283 14.26 17.51 5.92
N ALA A 284 14.27 16.60 6.89
CA ALA A 284 14.44 16.95 8.28
C ALA A 284 15.91 17.31 8.56
N ILE A 285 16.15 18.54 9.01
CA ILE A 285 17.48 19.07 9.30
C ILE A 285 17.66 19.10 10.83
N LYS A 286 18.86 18.75 11.30
CA LYS A 286 19.24 18.90 12.70
C LYS A 286 19.65 20.35 12.95
N ASN A 287 19.02 20.97 13.95
CA ASN A 287 19.29 22.35 14.28
C ASN A 287 20.54 22.48 15.17
N PRO A 288 21.29 23.58 15.07
CA PRO A 288 22.42 23.86 15.94
C PRO A 288 21.94 24.02 17.40
N GLU A 289 22.75 23.54 18.35
CA GLU A 289 22.36 23.45 19.78
C GLU A 289 22.00 24.80 20.42
N GLN A 290 22.54 25.90 19.90
CA GLN A 290 22.24 27.26 20.35
C GLN A 290 20.79 27.65 20.12
N THR A 291 20.13 27.03 19.13
CA THR A 291 18.72 27.30 18.79
C THR A 291 17.74 26.39 19.53
N TRP A 292 18.25 25.46 20.35
CA TRP A 292 17.41 24.53 21.10
C TRP A 292 16.78 25.24 22.28
N THR A 293 15.49 24.98 22.49
CA THR A 293 14.80 25.42 23.69
C THR A 293 14.96 24.35 24.75
N ARG A 294 15.50 24.71 25.92
CA ARG A 294 15.62 23.83 27.09
C ARG A 294 14.83 24.45 28.24
N TYR A 295 13.85 23.73 28.76
CA TYR A 295 13.01 24.17 29.88
C TYR A 295 13.14 23.18 31.06
N PRO A 296 13.42 23.64 32.29
CA PRO A 296 13.42 22.78 33.48
C PRO A 296 11.98 22.43 33.87
N ALA A 297 11.55 21.20 33.58
CA ALA A 297 10.16 20.77 33.74
C ALA A 297 9.87 20.15 35.10
N PHE A 298 10.82 19.39 35.66
CA PHE A 298 10.70 18.67 36.94
C PHE A 298 12.10 18.29 37.44
N ASP A 299 12.19 17.74 38.64
CA ASP A 299 13.47 17.37 39.24
C ASP A 299 14.19 16.23 38.47
N PRO A 300 15.53 16.24 38.41
CA PRO A 300 16.28 15.22 37.69
C PRO A 300 16.03 13.79 38.22
N ILE A 301 15.47 12.92 37.37
CA ILE A 301 15.32 11.49 37.68
C ILE A 301 16.69 10.80 37.78
N ILE A 302 17.62 11.25 36.95
CA ILE A 302 19.01 10.81 36.88
C ILE A 302 19.93 12.01 37.15
N PRO A 303 20.97 11.88 38.01
CA PRO A 303 21.93 12.95 38.21
C PRO A 303 22.61 13.37 36.90
N VAL A 304 22.76 14.67 36.70
CA VAL A 304 23.35 15.25 35.48
C VAL A 304 24.74 14.66 35.16
N LYS A 305 25.55 14.37 36.20
CA LYS A 305 26.87 13.73 36.05
C LYS A 305 26.77 12.33 35.39
N VAL A 306 25.79 11.52 35.80
CA VAL A 306 25.58 10.17 35.25
C VAL A 306 25.09 10.25 33.81
N PHE A 307 24.18 11.19 33.52
CA PHE A 307 23.68 11.41 32.16
C PHE A 307 24.80 11.86 31.20
N ARG A 308 25.64 12.81 31.62
CA ARG A 308 26.80 13.26 30.82
C ARG A 308 27.75 12.11 30.50
N LYS A 309 28.03 11.24 31.49
CA LYS A 309 28.86 10.05 31.28
C LYS A 309 28.21 9.07 30.30
N ALA A 310 26.88 8.89 30.36
CA ALA A 310 26.17 8.08 29.37
C ALA A 310 26.28 8.67 27.95
N GLN A 311 26.15 10.00 27.79
CA GLN A 311 26.32 10.70 26.51
C GLN A 311 27.73 10.53 25.94
N GLU A 312 28.75 10.64 26.80
CA GLU A 312 30.14 10.41 26.41
C GLU A 312 30.34 8.99 25.87
N LEU A 313 29.78 7.98 26.55
CA LEU A 313 29.88 6.59 26.10
C LEU A 313 29.11 6.31 24.82
N LEU A 314 27.95 6.94 24.64
CA LEU A 314 27.23 6.89 23.38
C LEU A 314 28.09 7.50 22.26
N ARG A 315 28.73 8.65 22.50
CA ARG A 315 29.63 9.30 21.53
C ARG A 315 30.86 8.44 21.23
N GLN A 316 31.55 7.90 22.24
CA GLN A 316 32.70 7.02 22.03
C GLN A 316 32.33 5.77 21.21
N ARG A 317 31.17 5.17 21.48
CA ARG A 317 30.68 4.00 20.72
C ARG A 317 30.17 4.37 19.32
N ALA A 318 29.61 5.56 19.13
CA ALA A 318 29.20 6.09 17.82
C ALA A 318 30.40 6.52 16.96
N ASN A 319 31.46 7.03 17.60
CA ASN A 319 32.73 7.42 16.99
C ASN A 319 33.64 6.23 16.69
N ARG A 320 33.21 4.98 16.93
CA ARG A 320 33.72 3.84 16.14
C ARG A 320 33.20 4.00 14.72
N HIS A 321 33.79 4.96 14.00
CA HIS A 321 33.49 5.22 12.62
C HIS A 321 33.99 4.01 11.82
N TRP A 322 33.04 3.15 11.45
CA TRP A 322 33.33 2.04 10.57
C TRP A 322 33.58 2.61 9.18
N ASN A 323 34.84 2.65 8.77
CA ASN A 323 35.21 2.83 7.38
C ASN A 323 35.45 1.46 6.74
N ARG A 324 35.49 1.38 5.41
CA ARG A 324 35.70 0.12 4.68
C ARG A 324 36.93 -0.65 5.19
N ASN A 325 38.01 0.08 5.51
CA ASN A 325 39.28 -0.49 5.96
C ASN A 325 39.23 -1.08 7.38
N THR A 326 38.56 -0.40 8.32
CA THR A 326 38.40 -0.86 9.72
C THR A 326 37.47 -2.06 9.78
N ILE A 327 36.42 -2.09 8.94
CA ILE A 327 35.55 -3.27 8.80
C ILE A 327 36.38 -4.45 8.28
N MET A 328 37.15 -4.27 7.20
CA MET A 328 38.02 -5.32 6.67
C MET A 328 39.03 -5.83 7.70
N LYS A 329 39.67 -4.93 8.46
CA LYS A 329 40.61 -5.30 9.53
C LYS A 329 39.93 -6.12 10.63
N SER A 330 38.73 -5.73 11.06
CA SER A 330 37.96 -6.45 12.07
C SER A 330 37.50 -7.84 11.58
N LEU A 331 37.08 -7.95 10.31
CA LEU A 331 36.68 -9.21 9.70
C LEU A 331 37.88 -10.15 9.50
N LYS A 332 39.05 -9.63 9.09
CA LYS A 332 40.29 -10.41 9.00
C LYS A 332 40.73 -10.93 10.37
N ALA A 333 40.62 -10.11 11.42
CA ALA A 333 40.93 -10.53 12.78
C ALA A 333 39.98 -11.64 13.27
N LEU A 334 38.68 -11.51 12.98
CA LEU A 334 37.68 -12.55 13.33
C LEU A 334 37.93 -13.85 12.54
N LEU A 335 38.25 -13.74 11.24
CA LEU A 335 38.57 -14.89 10.40
C LEU A 335 39.84 -15.61 10.87
N ALA A 336 40.87 -14.87 11.27
CA ALA A 336 42.10 -15.45 11.81
C ALA A 336 41.86 -16.24 13.09
N ARG A 337 40.91 -15.81 13.93
CA ARG A 337 40.58 -16.49 15.19
C ARG A 337 39.69 -17.71 15.00
N GLU A 338 38.61 -17.58 14.24
CA GLU A 338 37.55 -18.59 14.16
C GLU A 338 37.71 -19.52 12.94
N ARG A 339 38.62 -19.20 12.00
CA ARG A 339 38.88 -19.93 10.73
C ARG A 339 37.71 -20.02 9.76
N TYR A 340 36.52 -19.54 10.13
CA TYR A 340 35.37 -19.38 9.24
C TYR A 340 34.59 -18.11 9.60
N LEU A 341 33.83 -17.60 8.62
CA LEU A 341 32.88 -16.51 8.83
C LEU A 341 31.47 -16.96 8.45
N SER A 342 30.52 -16.80 9.38
CA SER A 342 29.10 -17.05 9.17
C SER A 342 28.27 -15.85 9.63
N TYR A 343 27.03 -15.76 9.12
CA TYR A 343 26.11 -14.71 9.54
C TYR A 343 25.87 -14.72 11.06
N ALA A 344 25.70 -15.92 11.64
CA ALA A 344 25.47 -16.09 13.07
C ALA A 344 26.69 -15.63 13.88
N LEU A 345 27.89 -16.06 13.47
CA LEU A 345 29.15 -15.69 14.13
C LEU A 345 29.40 -14.17 14.10
N ILE A 346 29.16 -13.52 12.96
CA ILE A 346 29.30 -12.07 12.82
C ILE A 346 28.24 -11.34 13.67
N SER A 347 27.02 -11.85 13.73
CA SER A 347 25.96 -11.25 14.55
C SER A 347 26.18 -11.36 16.06
N GLU A 348 26.95 -12.35 16.51
CA GLU A 348 27.28 -12.59 17.92
C GLU A 348 28.56 -11.89 18.37
N SER A 349 29.46 -11.55 17.43
CA SER A 349 30.71 -10.87 17.72
C SER A 349 30.50 -9.42 18.20
N LYS A 350 31.27 -9.03 19.24
CA LYS A 350 31.30 -7.65 19.77
C LYS A 350 32.37 -6.78 19.09
N GLU A 351 33.29 -7.40 18.36
CA GLU A 351 34.49 -6.79 17.77
C GLU A 351 34.24 -6.33 16.32
N VAL A 352 33.25 -6.91 15.65
CA VAL A 352 32.88 -6.66 14.26
C VAL A 352 31.55 -5.90 14.20
N PRO A 353 31.31 -5.01 13.21
CA PRO A 353 30.02 -4.36 13.06
C PRO A 353 28.90 -5.36 12.73
N ALA A 354 27.66 -4.93 13.00
CA ALA A 354 26.48 -5.73 12.67
C ALA A 354 26.44 -6.08 11.17
N PRO A 355 25.90 -7.25 10.78
CA PRO A 355 25.83 -7.68 9.38
C PRO A 355 25.22 -6.64 8.44
N GLU A 356 24.20 -5.91 8.90
CA GLU A 356 23.53 -4.87 8.10
C GLU A 356 24.45 -3.66 7.85
N THR A 357 25.30 -3.34 8.82
CA THR A 357 26.29 -2.27 8.66
C THR A 357 27.33 -2.68 7.62
N ILE A 358 27.83 -3.92 7.68
CA ILE A 358 28.77 -4.45 6.69
C ILE A 358 28.15 -4.43 5.29
N MET A 359 26.92 -4.94 5.14
CA MET A 359 26.21 -4.95 3.87
C MET A 359 25.99 -3.54 3.31
N SER A 360 25.77 -2.53 4.16
CA SER A 360 25.64 -1.13 3.71
C SER A 360 26.93 -0.58 3.09
N TYR A 361 28.11 -1.03 3.53
CA TYR A 361 29.41 -0.56 3.00
C TYR A 361 29.89 -1.36 1.79
N PHE A 362 29.58 -2.66 1.73
CA PHE A 362 30.08 -3.58 0.70
C PHE A 362 29.00 -4.07 -0.28
N GLY A 363 27.75 -3.62 -0.12
CA GLY A 363 26.58 -4.04 -0.90
C GLY A 363 26.01 -5.41 -0.50
N SER A 364 26.87 -6.35 -0.15
CA SER A 364 26.47 -7.68 0.34
C SER A 364 27.49 -8.25 1.32
N LEU A 365 27.10 -9.29 2.06
CA LEU A 365 28.04 -10.00 2.94
C LEU A 365 29.12 -10.74 2.13
N HIS A 366 28.76 -11.25 0.95
CA HIS A 366 29.71 -11.87 0.02
C HIS A 366 30.72 -10.84 -0.51
N GLY A 367 30.26 -9.64 -0.88
CA GLY A 367 31.18 -8.55 -1.28
C GLY A 367 32.13 -8.11 -0.16
N ALA A 368 31.75 -8.30 1.10
CA ALA A 368 32.66 -8.10 2.24
C ALA A 368 33.65 -9.26 2.40
N TYR A 369 33.25 -10.50 2.12
CA TYR A 369 34.11 -11.69 2.11
C TYR A 369 35.14 -11.63 0.97
N ASP A 370 34.72 -11.23 -0.23
CA ASP A 370 35.60 -11.01 -1.38
C ASP A 370 36.65 -9.94 -1.06
N ALA A 371 36.24 -8.85 -0.40
CA ALA A 371 37.15 -7.76 -0.03
C ALA A 371 38.23 -8.19 0.99
N ILE A 372 37.99 -9.23 1.80
CA ILE A 372 38.99 -9.77 2.73
C ILE A 372 39.73 -11.00 2.19
N GLY A 373 39.41 -11.46 0.97
CA GLY A 373 39.99 -12.66 0.37
C GLY A 373 39.47 -13.97 0.96
N TYR A 374 38.27 -13.97 1.54
CA TYR A 374 37.64 -15.16 2.11
C TYR A 374 36.60 -15.73 1.15
N THR A 375 36.78 -16.97 0.71
CA THR A 375 35.76 -17.70 -0.04
C THR A 375 35.07 -18.67 0.91
N PRO A 376 33.80 -18.46 1.28
CA PRO A 376 33.09 -19.41 2.12
C PRO A 376 32.98 -20.76 1.40
N PRO A 377 33.05 -21.90 2.11
CA PRO A 377 32.89 -23.21 1.49
C PRO A 377 31.55 -23.28 0.74
N PRO A 378 31.52 -23.95 -0.44
CA PRO A 378 30.31 -24.02 -1.25
C PRO A 378 29.20 -24.70 -0.43
N THR A 379 28.20 -23.92 -0.03
CA THR A 379 27.01 -24.47 0.60
C THR A 379 26.22 -25.23 -0.46
N LEU A 380 26.26 -26.55 -0.42
CA LEU A 380 25.36 -27.36 -1.24
C LEU A 380 23.91 -26.98 -0.85
N PRO A 381 23.07 -26.57 -1.80
CA PRO A 381 21.74 -26.12 -1.47
C PRO A 381 20.88 -27.29 -1.01
N PHE A 382 20.37 -27.15 0.21
CA PHE A 382 19.54 -28.13 0.89
C PHE A 382 18.12 -28.12 0.31
N GLY A 383 17.67 -29.25 -0.23
CA GLY A 383 16.29 -29.43 -0.71
C GLY A 383 15.28 -29.54 0.44
N ILE A 384 13.99 -29.31 0.16
CA ILE A 384 12.90 -29.48 1.14
C ILE A 384 12.81 -30.94 1.64
N ASN A 385 13.35 -31.88 0.87
CA ASN A 385 13.46 -33.31 1.16
C ASN A 385 14.77 -33.70 1.88
N SER A 386 15.52 -32.72 2.41
CA SER A 386 16.79 -32.94 3.12
C SER A 386 17.90 -33.59 2.30
N LEU A 387 17.75 -33.63 0.97
CA LEU A 387 18.73 -34.18 0.04
C LEU A 387 19.50 -33.05 -0.67
N HIS A 388 20.75 -33.35 -1.04
CA HIS A 388 21.57 -32.50 -1.90
C HIS A 388 21.30 -32.84 -3.36
N TRP A 389 21.22 -31.82 -4.22
CA TRP A 389 20.82 -31.97 -5.61
C TRP A 389 21.88 -31.42 -6.56
N SER A 390 22.46 -32.29 -7.39
CA SER A 390 23.31 -31.85 -8.51
C SER A 390 22.45 -31.45 -9.72
N LYS A 391 23.01 -30.63 -10.63
CA LYS A 391 22.32 -30.28 -11.88
C LYS A 391 21.98 -31.52 -12.72
N LYS A 392 22.82 -32.56 -12.70
CA LYS A 392 22.59 -33.80 -13.44
C LYS A 392 21.38 -34.57 -12.89
N ASP A 393 21.26 -34.65 -11.56
CA ASP A 393 20.16 -35.34 -10.89
C ASP A 393 18.81 -34.65 -11.17
N ILE A 394 18.80 -33.32 -11.18
CA ILE A 394 17.60 -32.54 -11.49
C ILE A 394 17.12 -32.79 -12.93
N LEU A 395 18.04 -32.82 -13.90
CA LEU A 395 17.69 -33.09 -15.30
C LEU A 395 17.19 -34.53 -15.50
N ALA A 396 17.80 -35.51 -14.82
CA ALA A 396 17.35 -36.90 -14.84
C ALA A 396 15.93 -37.05 -14.25
N GLY A 397 15.68 -36.42 -13.09
CA GLY A 397 14.36 -36.42 -12.46
C GLY A 397 13.28 -35.75 -13.32
N LEU A 398 13.61 -34.67 -14.05
CA LEU A 398 12.68 -34.03 -14.97
C LEU A 398 12.30 -34.92 -16.16
N ARG A 399 13.25 -35.70 -16.71
CA ARG A 399 12.98 -36.67 -17.78
C ARG A 399 12.04 -37.77 -17.30
N LYS A 400 12.30 -38.32 -16.12
CA LYS A 400 11.46 -39.36 -15.51
C LYS A 400 10.03 -38.86 -15.22
N LEU A 401 9.91 -37.66 -14.66
CA LEU A 401 8.61 -37.02 -14.41
C LEU A 401 7.80 -36.83 -15.70
N HIS A 402 8.48 -36.50 -16.82
CA HIS A 402 7.85 -36.35 -18.12
C HIS A 402 7.41 -37.69 -18.73
N SER A 403 8.20 -38.77 -18.58
CA SER A 403 7.80 -40.09 -19.07
C SER A 403 6.60 -40.66 -18.32
N GLU A 404 6.47 -40.38 -17.02
CA GLU A 404 5.38 -40.89 -16.18
C GLU A 404 4.05 -40.15 -16.40
N HIS A 405 4.10 -38.82 -16.57
CA HIS A 405 2.90 -37.99 -16.63
C HIS A 405 2.62 -37.36 -18.00
N GLY A 406 3.51 -37.55 -18.98
CA GLY A 406 3.42 -36.96 -20.32
C GLY A 406 3.53 -35.44 -20.37
N HIS A 407 3.76 -34.78 -19.23
CA HIS A 407 3.94 -33.33 -19.12
C HIS A 407 4.62 -32.97 -17.79
N ILE A 408 5.24 -31.79 -17.75
CA ILE A 408 5.83 -31.24 -16.53
C ILE A 408 5.01 -30.04 -16.07
N SER A 409 4.63 -30.03 -14.80
CA SER A 409 4.00 -28.87 -14.15
C SER A 409 4.73 -28.54 -12.84
N THR A 410 4.60 -27.31 -12.37
CA THR A 410 5.15 -26.91 -11.06
C THR A 410 4.60 -27.78 -9.93
N LEU A 411 3.35 -28.23 -10.05
CA LEU A 411 2.73 -29.13 -9.09
C LEU A 411 3.45 -30.49 -9.08
N LEU A 412 3.63 -31.11 -10.25
CA LEU A 412 4.30 -32.41 -10.38
C LEU A 412 5.75 -32.36 -9.87
N ILE A 413 6.47 -31.28 -10.16
CA ILE A 413 7.83 -31.05 -9.63
C ILE A 413 7.79 -30.96 -8.08
N ASP A 414 6.87 -30.18 -7.52
CA ASP A 414 6.81 -29.94 -6.07
C ASP A 414 6.18 -31.11 -5.27
N THR A 415 5.57 -32.09 -5.95
CA THR A 415 5.01 -33.32 -5.35
C THR A 415 5.93 -34.52 -5.51
N SER A 416 6.90 -34.49 -6.43
CA SER A 416 7.85 -35.57 -6.62
C SER A 416 8.86 -35.62 -5.48
N SER A 417 9.09 -36.80 -4.91
CA SER A 417 10.17 -37.05 -3.93
C SER A 417 11.55 -37.05 -4.58
N GLU A 418 11.60 -37.27 -5.90
CA GLU A 418 12.81 -37.44 -6.71
C GLU A 418 13.29 -36.14 -7.38
N LEU A 419 12.63 -35.01 -7.08
CA LEU A 419 13.03 -33.70 -7.55
C LEU A 419 13.07 -32.69 -6.40
N PRO A 420 13.94 -31.67 -6.46
CA PRO A 420 13.85 -30.56 -5.54
C PRO A 420 12.69 -29.63 -5.89
N SER A 421 12.36 -28.72 -4.98
CA SER A 421 11.29 -27.74 -5.21
C SER A 421 11.48 -26.93 -6.50
N SER A 422 10.37 -26.56 -7.14
CA SER A 422 10.31 -25.73 -8.34
C SER A 422 11.02 -24.38 -8.17
N VAL A 423 11.11 -23.86 -6.94
CA VAL A 423 11.89 -22.66 -6.60
C VAL A 423 13.40 -22.92 -6.69
N LEU A 424 13.88 -24.07 -6.22
CA LEU A 424 15.29 -24.43 -6.29
C LEU A 424 15.72 -24.68 -7.74
N ILE A 425 14.88 -25.34 -8.55
CA ILE A 425 15.14 -25.55 -9.99
C ILE A 425 15.27 -24.21 -10.72
N ARG A 426 14.38 -23.23 -10.45
CA ARG A 426 14.50 -21.87 -11.00
C ARG A 426 15.80 -21.18 -10.61
N ARG A 427 16.29 -21.39 -9.38
CA ARG A 427 17.55 -20.80 -8.93
C ARG A 427 18.77 -21.39 -9.65
N TYR A 428 18.73 -22.68 -9.99
CA TYR A 428 19.83 -23.38 -10.67
C TYR A 428 19.91 -23.12 -12.18
N PHE A 429 18.76 -23.02 -12.84
CA PHE A 429 18.64 -22.95 -14.31
C PHE A 429 18.05 -21.63 -14.81
N GLY A 430 17.75 -20.68 -13.92
CA GLY A 430 17.08 -19.42 -14.22
C GLY A 430 15.56 -19.57 -14.39
N SER A 431 15.13 -20.53 -15.23
CA SER A 431 13.71 -20.83 -15.44
C SER A 431 13.44 -22.33 -15.52
N ILE A 432 12.19 -22.74 -15.24
CA ILE A 432 11.78 -24.15 -15.39
C ILE A 432 11.77 -24.53 -16.86
N SER A 433 11.35 -23.63 -17.75
CA SER A 433 11.38 -23.87 -19.21
C SER A 433 12.80 -24.12 -19.71
N GLU A 434 13.79 -23.43 -19.15
CA GLU A 434 15.20 -23.64 -19.47
C GLU A 434 15.71 -25.00 -18.94
N ALA A 435 15.35 -25.36 -17.70
CA ALA A 435 15.65 -26.68 -17.15
C ALA A 435 15.05 -27.82 -18.00
N ILE A 436 13.81 -27.65 -18.48
CA ILE A 436 13.13 -28.60 -19.38
C ILE A 436 13.84 -28.69 -20.73
N ARG A 437 14.28 -27.55 -21.30
CA ARG A 437 15.04 -27.53 -22.56
C ARG A 437 16.39 -28.23 -22.42
N GLN A 438 17.12 -27.96 -21.33
CA GLN A 438 18.39 -28.65 -21.01
C GLN A 438 18.19 -30.14 -20.68
N ALA A 439 16.99 -30.53 -20.25
CA ALA A 439 16.62 -31.94 -20.10
C ALA A 439 16.30 -32.62 -21.44
N GLY A 440 16.28 -31.90 -22.58
CA GLY A 440 15.94 -32.44 -23.89
C GLY A 440 14.44 -32.65 -24.12
N LEU A 441 13.60 -31.93 -23.37
CA LEU A 441 12.15 -32.06 -23.39
C LEU A 441 11.48 -30.84 -24.06
N PRO A 442 10.27 -30.99 -24.64
CA PRO A 442 9.57 -29.90 -25.31
C PRO A 442 9.11 -28.84 -24.29
N ALA A 443 9.80 -27.70 -24.27
CA ALA A 443 9.43 -26.55 -23.44
C ALA A 443 8.25 -25.78 -24.09
N LEU A 444 7.04 -26.02 -23.58
CA LEU A 444 5.83 -25.31 -24.03
C LEU A 444 5.87 -23.83 -23.65
N THR A 445 5.35 -22.97 -24.54
CA THR A 445 5.09 -21.56 -24.20
C THR A 445 3.95 -21.43 -23.18
N HIS A 446 3.90 -20.33 -22.45
CA HIS A 446 2.85 -20.07 -21.45
C HIS A 446 1.42 -20.18 -22.05
N SER A 447 1.21 -19.70 -23.28
CA SER A 447 -0.08 -19.78 -23.98
C SER A 447 -0.46 -21.23 -24.32
N GLN A 448 0.47 -22.01 -24.88
CA GLN A 448 0.26 -23.41 -25.20
C GLN A 448 0.02 -24.27 -23.94
N GLY A 449 0.75 -23.99 -22.86
CA GLY A 449 0.54 -24.63 -21.56
C GLY A 449 -0.85 -24.38 -20.99
N GLN A 450 -1.38 -23.16 -21.11
CA GLN A 450 -2.74 -22.83 -20.70
C GLN A 450 -3.81 -23.56 -21.53
N GLN A 451 -3.65 -23.62 -22.86
CA GLN A 451 -4.59 -24.32 -23.74
C GLN A 451 -4.66 -25.83 -23.45
N LEU A 452 -3.50 -26.48 -23.26
CA LEU A 452 -3.43 -27.90 -22.90
C LEU A 452 -3.99 -28.19 -21.51
N MET A 453 -3.79 -27.28 -20.55
CA MET A 453 -4.40 -27.38 -19.22
C MET A 453 -5.92 -27.27 -19.30
N TRP A 454 -6.44 -26.35 -20.12
CA TRP A 454 -7.87 -26.19 -20.35
C TRP A 454 -8.50 -27.42 -21.00
N LYS A 455 -7.89 -27.96 -22.07
CA LYS A 455 -8.36 -29.21 -22.71
C LYS A 455 -8.48 -30.36 -21.70
N ARG A 456 -7.51 -30.45 -20.77
CA ARG A 456 -7.49 -31.47 -19.70
C ARG A 456 -8.50 -31.22 -18.58
N ARG A 457 -8.94 -29.98 -18.35
CA ARG A 457 -10.03 -29.66 -17.42
C ARG A 457 -11.39 -29.97 -18.04
N LYS A 458 -11.59 -29.59 -19.31
CA LYS A 458 -12.76 -29.94 -20.10
C LYS A 458 -12.98 -31.46 -20.18
N ALA A 459 -11.92 -32.23 -20.44
CA ALA A 459 -11.99 -33.70 -20.47
C ALA A 459 -12.34 -34.34 -19.12
N ARG A 460 -12.15 -33.62 -18.00
CA ARG A 460 -12.48 -34.08 -16.64
C ARG A 460 -13.81 -33.55 -16.12
N GLY A 461 -14.60 -32.83 -16.94
CA GLY A 461 -15.88 -32.23 -16.52
C GLY A 461 -15.76 -31.06 -15.52
N CYS A 462 -14.55 -30.63 -15.18
CA CYS A 462 -14.32 -29.61 -14.14
C CYS A 462 -14.68 -28.17 -14.56
N ASP A 463 -15.02 -27.96 -15.84
CA ASP A 463 -15.35 -26.64 -16.40
C ASP A 463 -16.88 -26.39 -16.51
N ASP A 464 -17.72 -27.33 -16.04
CA ASP A 464 -19.19 -27.27 -16.20
C ASP A 464 -19.95 -26.50 -15.11
N TYR A 465 -19.27 -26.03 -14.07
CA TYR A 465 -19.92 -25.39 -12.93
C TYR A 465 -19.85 -23.85 -12.98
N TYR A 466 -21.02 -23.20 -13.03
CA TYR A 466 -21.17 -21.74 -12.87
C TYR A 466 -22.20 -21.46 -11.75
N HIS A 467 -21.79 -20.74 -10.71
CA HIS A 467 -22.56 -20.56 -9.46
C HIS A 467 -23.02 -21.88 -8.81
N GLY A 468 -22.22 -22.95 -8.90
CA GLY A 468 -22.56 -24.25 -8.30
C GLY A 468 -23.57 -25.07 -9.12
N VAL A 469 -24.12 -24.52 -10.19
CA VAL A 469 -25.02 -25.22 -11.11
C VAL A 469 -24.22 -25.76 -12.29
N GLN A 470 -24.50 -27.00 -12.69
CA GLN A 470 -23.94 -27.60 -13.88
C GLN A 470 -24.69 -27.04 -15.11
N TRP A 471 -23.99 -26.34 -15.99
CA TRP A 471 -24.59 -25.76 -17.19
C TRP A 471 -24.17 -26.55 -18.42
N THR A 472 -25.13 -27.28 -18.99
CA THR A 472 -24.96 -27.96 -20.27
C THR A 472 -25.01 -26.96 -21.43
N GLU A 473 -24.43 -27.33 -22.59
CA GLU A 473 -24.45 -26.46 -23.78
C GLU A 473 -25.89 -26.11 -24.23
N PRO A 474 -26.87 -27.04 -24.25
CA PRO A 474 -28.26 -26.72 -24.58
C PRO A 474 -28.91 -25.72 -23.61
N GLU A 475 -28.66 -25.84 -22.31
CA GLU A 475 -29.19 -24.91 -21.29
C GLU A 475 -28.59 -23.52 -21.43
N LEU A 476 -27.29 -23.41 -21.72
CA LEU A 476 -26.63 -22.14 -21.97
C LEU A 476 -27.18 -21.42 -23.19
N LEU A 477 -27.41 -22.15 -24.28
CA LEU A 477 -27.98 -21.58 -25.50
C LEU A 477 -29.47 -21.26 -25.32
N GLY A 478 -30.22 -22.07 -24.56
CA GLY A 478 -31.60 -21.79 -24.17
C GLY A 478 -31.73 -20.51 -23.34
N ALA A 479 -30.86 -20.32 -22.35
CA ALA A 479 -30.80 -19.12 -21.52
C ALA A 479 -30.49 -17.85 -22.35
N LEU A 480 -29.62 -17.95 -23.37
CA LEU A 480 -29.37 -16.84 -24.30
C LEU A 480 -30.60 -16.48 -25.14
N ARG A 481 -31.37 -17.49 -25.60
CA ARG A 481 -32.61 -17.28 -26.37
C ARG A 481 -33.68 -16.59 -25.54
N GLN A 482 -33.93 -17.09 -24.33
CA GLN A 482 -34.90 -16.51 -23.41
C GLN A 482 -34.54 -15.06 -23.03
N LEU A 483 -33.24 -14.77 -22.87
CA LEU A 483 -32.79 -13.41 -22.59
C LEU A 483 -33.02 -12.47 -23.78
N GLU A 484 -32.72 -12.89 -25.02
CA GLU A 484 -32.99 -12.06 -26.21
C GLU A 484 -34.50 -11.82 -26.40
N GLU A 485 -35.35 -12.81 -26.11
CA GLU A 485 -36.81 -12.69 -26.18
C GLU A 485 -37.37 -11.67 -25.17
N GLN A 486 -36.90 -11.70 -23.92
CA GLN A 486 -37.35 -10.78 -22.87
C GLN A 486 -36.80 -9.34 -23.04
N SER A 487 -35.57 -9.21 -23.53
CA SER A 487 -34.84 -7.94 -23.58
C SER A 487 -34.88 -7.25 -24.95
N GLY A 488 -35.10 -8.01 -26.02
CA GLY A 488 -35.08 -7.53 -27.42
C GLY A 488 -33.68 -7.20 -27.97
N TYR A 489 -32.63 -7.29 -27.13
CA TYR A 489 -31.22 -7.14 -27.49
C TYR A 489 -30.32 -7.70 -26.37
N MET A 490 -29.23 -8.37 -26.74
CA MET A 490 -28.21 -8.84 -25.79
C MET A 490 -26.97 -7.93 -25.81
N SER A 491 -26.42 -7.67 -24.62
CA SER A 491 -25.08 -7.09 -24.49
C SER A 491 -24.31 -7.80 -23.37
N ALA A 492 -22.98 -7.70 -23.39
CA ALA A 492 -22.14 -8.28 -22.32
C ALA A 492 -22.52 -7.75 -20.93
N ASN A 493 -22.90 -6.46 -20.85
CA ASN A 493 -23.36 -5.84 -19.60
C ASN A 493 -24.72 -6.37 -19.15
N LEU A 494 -25.58 -6.76 -20.09
CA LEU A 494 -26.90 -7.33 -19.78
C LEU A 494 -26.76 -8.74 -19.21
N LEU A 495 -25.87 -9.55 -19.80
CA LEU A 495 -25.53 -10.89 -19.31
C LEU A 495 -24.91 -10.84 -17.90
N ASP A 496 -24.01 -9.89 -17.66
CA ASP A 496 -23.33 -9.77 -16.36
C ASP A 496 -24.25 -9.23 -15.23
N GLN A 497 -25.39 -8.63 -15.57
CA GLN A 497 -26.27 -7.94 -14.62
C GLN A 497 -27.63 -8.60 -14.40
N ASN A 498 -28.02 -9.56 -15.23
CA ASN A 498 -29.33 -10.21 -15.08
C ASN A 498 -29.40 -11.20 -13.90
N GLY A 499 -28.26 -11.69 -13.40
CA GLY A 499 -28.17 -12.63 -12.28
C GLY A 499 -28.73 -14.04 -12.54
N VAL A 500 -29.45 -14.23 -13.66
CA VAL A 500 -30.13 -15.49 -14.04
C VAL A 500 -29.27 -16.30 -15.01
N THR A 501 -28.51 -15.65 -15.90
CA THR A 501 -27.67 -16.34 -16.89
C THR A 501 -26.18 -16.22 -16.56
N PRO A 502 -25.33 -17.12 -17.04
CA PRO A 502 -23.89 -17.00 -16.85
C PRO A 502 -23.28 -15.73 -17.44
N SER A 503 -22.22 -15.22 -16.79
CA SER A 503 -21.53 -13.99 -17.21
C SER A 503 -21.06 -14.06 -18.67
N ALA A 504 -20.94 -12.89 -19.31
CA ALA A 504 -20.40 -12.76 -20.66
C ALA A 504 -18.99 -13.36 -20.79
N TYR A 505 -18.20 -13.29 -19.72
CA TYR A 505 -16.88 -13.93 -19.64
C TYR A 505 -16.97 -15.47 -19.72
N TYR A 506 -17.98 -16.07 -19.08
CA TYR A 506 -18.19 -17.52 -19.12
C TYR A 506 -18.54 -18.02 -20.53
N TYR A 507 -19.46 -17.34 -21.21
CA TYR A 507 -19.78 -17.62 -22.61
C TYR A 507 -18.57 -17.44 -23.54
N THR A 508 -17.79 -16.38 -23.35
CA THR A 508 -16.56 -16.14 -24.14
C THR A 508 -15.52 -17.24 -23.92
N LYS A 509 -15.39 -17.77 -22.70
CA LYS A 509 -14.46 -18.86 -22.41
C LYS A 509 -14.92 -20.21 -22.98
N ARG A 510 -16.22 -20.49 -22.98
CA ARG A 510 -16.77 -21.78 -23.45
C ARG A 510 -16.90 -21.85 -24.97
N PHE A 511 -17.37 -20.77 -25.61
CA PHE A 511 -17.63 -20.71 -27.05
C PHE A 511 -16.59 -19.89 -27.85
N GLY A 512 -15.56 -19.38 -27.17
CA GLY A 512 -14.48 -18.57 -27.74
C GLY A 512 -14.85 -17.09 -27.97
N SER A 513 -16.12 -16.80 -28.25
CA SER A 513 -16.66 -15.43 -28.34
C SER A 513 -18.17 -15.44 -28.10
N LEU A 514 -18.71 -14.29 -27.68
CA LEU A 514 -20.16 -14.11 -27.54
C LEU A 514 -20.89 -14.21 -28.89
N ASP A 515 -20.26 -13.78 -29.98
CA ASP A 515 -20.86 -13.87 -31.32
C ASP A 515 -21.00 -15.32 -31.80
N LYS A 516 -20.00 -16.16 -31.52
CA LYS A 516 -20.10 -17.62 -31.76
C LYS A 516 -21.19 -18.25 -30.90
N ALA A 517 -21.34 -17.85 -29.64
CA ALA A 517 -22.41 -18.34 -28.78
C ALA A 517 -23.81 -17.93 -29.31
N ARG A 518 -23.95 -16.71 -29.84
CA ARG A 518 -25.20 -16.24 -30.50
C ARG A 518 -25.53 -17.03 -31.76
N ALA A 519 -24.53 -17.28 -32.60
CA ALA A 519 -24.70 -18.08 -33.81
C ALA A 519 -25.17 -19.50 -33.48
N LEU A 520 -24.57 -20.14 -32.48
CA LEU A 520 -24.98 -21.47 -32.00
C LEU A 520 -26.37 -21.47 -31.36
N ALA A 521 -26.82 -20.34 -30.81
CA ALA A 521 -28.16 -20.18 -30.26
C ALA A 521 -29.24 -19.88 -31.32
N ASN A 522 -28.87 -19.85 -32.62
CA ASN A 522 -29.74 -19.43 -33.74
C ASN A 522 -30.30 -18.01 -33.59
N LEU A 523 -29.52 -17.09 -32.99
CA LEU A 523 -29.92 -15.69 -32.84
C LEU A 523 -29.40 -14.84 -34.00
N PRO A 524 -30.17 -13.84 -34.48
CA PRO A 524 -29.75 -13.03 -35.61
C PRO A 524 -28.47 -12.23 -35.30
N PRO A 525 -27.57 -12.07 -36.28
CA PRO A 525 -26.37 -11.26 -36.12
C PRO A 525 -26.77 -9.79 -35.93
N ARG A 526 -26.22 -9.15 -34.90
CA ARG A 526 -26.47 -7.73 -34.60
C ARG A 526 -25.16 -6.98 -34.50
N THR A 527 -25.05 -5.87 -35.23
CA THR A 527 -23.91 -4.96 -35.11
C THR A 527 -24.03 -4.13 -33.83
N ALA A 528 -22.91 -3.60 -33.33
CA ALA A 528 -22.89 -2.73 -32.13
C ALA A 528 -23.87 -1.54 -32.25
N SER A 529 -24.04 -1.02 -33.47
CA SER A 529 -25.01 0.04 -33.80
C SER A 529 -26.47 -0.42 -33.65
N SER A 530 -26.81 -1.65 -34.06
CA SER A 530 -28.18 -2.16 -33.93
C SER A 530 -28.55 -2.51 -32.48
N ILE A 531 -27.56 -2.95 -31.68
CA ILE A 531 -27.71 -3.14 -30.22
C ILE A 531 -27.98 -1.80 -29.53
N MET A 532 -27.25 -0.74 -29.90
CA MET A 532 -27.43 0.60 -29.35
C MET A 532 -28.79 1.21 -29.72
N LYS A 533 -29.24 1.05 -30.98
CA LYS A 533 -30.57 1.48 -31.43
C LYS A 533 -31.70 0.74 -30.69
N ALA A 534 -31.56 -0.57 -30.48
CA ALA A 534 -32.54 -1.35 -29.72
C ALA A 534 -32.60 -0.95 -28.24
N ALA A 535 -31.44 -0.67 -27.62
CA ALA A 535 -31.37 -0.15 -26.25
C ALA A 535 -32.04 1.22 -26.11
N LEU A 536 -31.84 2.12 -27.08
CA LEU A 536 -32.48 3.44 -27.13
C LEU A 536 -33.99 3.38 -27.34
N ARG A 537 -34.48 2.47 -28.20
CA ARG A 537 -35.92 2.26 -28.40
C ARG A 537 -36.63 1.81 -27.12
N ARG A 538 -36.01 0.89 -26.36
CA ARG A 538 -36.50 0.44 -25.04
C ARG A 538 -36.53 1.56 -24.00
N LYS A 539 -35.59 2.54 -24.06
CA LYS A 539 -35.65 3.78 -23.24
C LYS A 539 -36.96 4.53 -23.47
N LYS A 540 -37.30 4.70 -24.75
CA LYS A 540 -38.40 5.53 -25.21
C LYS A 540 -39.75 4.92 -24.85
N GLU A 541 -39.79 3.58 -24.75
CA GLU A 541 -40.95 2.80 -24.28
C GLU A 541 -41.09 2.72 -22.74
N GLY A 542 -40.32 3.52 -21.97
CA GLY A 542 -40.43 3.57 -20.51
C GLY A 542 -39.89 2.36 -19.76
N LYS A 543 -39.32 1.37 -20.46
CA LYS A 543 -38.75 0.15 -19.86
C LYS A 543 -37.33 0.43 -19.34
N LYS A 544 -37.01 -0.11 -18.15
CA LYS A 544 -35.74 0.10 -17.42
C LYS A 544 -34.53 -0.21 -18.32
N ILE A 545 -33.68 0.78 -18.60
CA ILE A 545 -32.37 0.54 -19.20
C ILE A 545 -31.36 0.26 -18.10
N ILE A 546 -30.67 -0.85 -18.24
CA ILE A 546 -29.54 -1.21 -17.41
C ILE A 546 -28.32 -0.43 -17.93
N GLY A 547 -28.09 0.76 -17.37
CA GLY A 547 -26.91 1.58 -17.66
C GLY A 547 -25.62 0.98 -17.05
N ARG A 548 -24.46 1.56 -17.38
CA ARG A 548 -23.19 1.26 -16.72
C ARG A 548 -23.27 1.72 -15.26
N ARG A 549 -23.67 0.85 -14.33
CA ARG A 549 -23.52 1.10 -12.90
C ARG A 549 -22.05 0.84 -12.50
N PRO A 550 -21.50 1.57 -11.51
CA PRO A 550 -20.33 1.10 -10.78
C PRO A 550 -20.62 -0.32 -10.28
N ARG A 551 -19.65 -1.22 -10.39
CA ARG A 551 -19.76 -2.58 -9.84
C ARG A 551 -20.16 -2.46 -8.37
N HIS A 552 -21.22 -3.16 -7.93
CA HIS A 552 -21.57 -3.22 -6.52
C HIS A 552 -20.34 -3.65 -5.69
N GLU A 553 -20.17 -3.09 -4.49
CA GLU A 553 -19.18 -3.59 -3.53
C GLU A 553 -19.45 -5.08 -3.28
N GLY A 554 -18.54 -5.93 -3.76
CA GLY A 554 -18.66 -7.39 -3.73
C GLY A 554 -18.64 -8.06 -5.11
N GLN A 555 -18.98 -7.35 -6.19
CA GLN A 555 -19.06 -7.93 -7.53
C GLN A 555 -17.75 -7.77 -8.31
N ARG A 556 -16.77 -8.65 -8.04
CA ARG A 556 -15.65 -8.90 -8.97
C ARG A 556 -15.92 -10.21 -9.70
N SER A 557 -16.16 -10.13 -11.01
CA SER A 557 -16.43 -11.28 -11.88
C SER A 557 -15.27 -12.26 -11.88
N ARG A 558 -15.43 -13.35 -11.13
CA ARG A 558 -14.69 -14.62 -11.23
C ARG A 558 -15.47 -15.65 -10.41
N LEU A 559 -16.14 -16.58 -11.09
CA LEU A 559 -16.66 -17.86 -10.59
C LEU A 559 -16.85 -17.91 -9.06
N TRP A 560 -17.96 -17.38 -8.56
CA TRP A 560 -18.30 -17.46 -7.13
C TRP A 560 -19.04 -18.77 -6.88
N ARG A 561 -18.45 -19.67 -6.10
CA ARG A 561 -19.18 -20.63 -5.26
C ARG A 561 -19.69 -19.87 -4.02
N HIS A 562 -20.81 -20.27 -3.41
CA HIS A 562 -21.20 -19.67 -2.13
C HIS A 562 -20.11 -19.97 -1.08
N SER A 563 -19.85 -19.01 -0.19
CA SER A 563 -18.86 -19.19 0.87
C SER A 563 -19.15 -20.46 1.68
N ASP A 564 -20.42 -20.79 1.87
CA ASP A 564 -20.85 -21.99 2.59
C ASP A 564 -20.48 -23.29 1.85
N ASP A 565 -20.58 -23.33 0.52
CA ASP A 565 -20.16 -24.48 -0.29
C ASP A 565 -18.66 -24.70 -0.25
N ILE A 566 -17.88 -23.60 -0.22
CA ILE A 566 -16.42 -23.67 -0.10
C ILE A 566 -16.06 -24.22 1.28
N LEU A 567 -16.73 -23.78 2.34
CA LEU A 567 -16.52 -24.29 3.69
C LEU A 567 -16.93 -25.76 3.80
N ALA A 568 -18.04 -26.18 3.17
CA ALA A 568 -18.48 -27.57 3.12
C ALA A 568 -17.47 -28.47 2.38
N GLY A 569 -16.96 -28.03 1.22
CA GLY A 569 -15.92 -28.73 0.48
C GLY A 569 -14.61 -28.81 1.26
N LEU A 570 -14.21 -27.75 1.96
CA LEU A 570 -13.01 -27.74 2.79
C LEU A 570 -13.15 -28.67 4.00
N LYS A 571 -14.35 -28.74 4.62
CA LYS A 571 -14.67 -29.71 5.69
C LYS A 571 -14.58 -31.15 5.19
N ARG A 572 -15.12 -31.43 4.00
CA ARG A 572 -15.03 -32.75 3.36
C ARG A 572 -13.58 -33.14 3.09
N LEU A 573 -12.81 -32.26 2.45
CA LEU A 573 -11.39 -32.48 2.15
C LEU A 573 -10.57 -32.70 3.43
N ALA A 574 -10.87 -31.97 4.50
CA ALA A 574 -10.24 -32.17 5.81
C ALA A 574 -10.58 -33.53 6.42
N LYS A 575 -11.83 -33.99 6.29
CA LYS A 575 -12.30 -35.29 6.78
C LYS A 575 -11.67 -36.45 6.01
N GLU A 576 -11.50 -36.30 4.69
CA GLU A 576 -10.93 -37.35 3.82
C GLU A 576 -9.41 -37.48 3.97
N LYS A 577 -8.68 -36.34 3.98
CA LYS A 577 -7.21 -36.35 3.99
C LYS A 577 -6.59 -36.14 5.37
N GLY A 578 -7.40 -35.90 6.40
CA GLY A 578 -6.97 -35.56 7.77
C GLY A 578 -6.27 -34.20 7.92
N ARG A 579 -5.91 -33.55 6.81
CA ARG A 579 -5.22 -32.27 6.72
C ARG A 579 -5.63 -31.50 5.47
N VAL A 580 -5.55 -30.17 5.54
CA VAL A 580 -5.81 -29.26 4.44
C VAL A 580 -4.61 -28.34 4.23
N SER A 581 -4.28 -28.09 2.97
CA SER A 581 -3.24 -27.15 2.55
C SER A 581 -3.65 -26.50 1.23
N ALA A 582 -3.05 -25.35 0.90
CA ALA A 582 -3.28 -24.69 -0.40
C ALA A 582 -3.13 -25.63 -1.60
N ARG A 583 -2.18 -26.58 -1.52
CA ARG A 583 -1.92 -27.60 -2.56
C ARG A 583 -3.01 -28.66 -2.65
N LEU A 584 -3.61 -29.05 -1.52
CA LEU A 584 -4.71 -30.02 -1.48
C LEU A 584 -6.01 -29.40 -1.97
N ILE A 585 -6.23 -28.11 -1.68
CA ILE A 585 -7.38 -27.34 -2.19
C ILE A 585 -7.33 -27.26 -3.72
N ASP A 586 -6.16 -26.99 -4.30
CA ASP A 586 -5.99 -26.95 -5.76
C ASP A 586 -6.10 -28.32 -6.45
N ALA A 587 -5.95 -29.41 -5.68
CA ALA A 587 -5.97 -30.78 -6.20
C ALA A 587 -7.36 -31.45 -6.09
N ASP A 588 -8.27 -30.90 -5.29
CA ASP A 588 -9.64 -31.39 -5.11
C ASP A 588 -10.53 -30.90 -6.27
N ALA A 589 -11.23 -31.82 -6.91
CA ALA A 589 -12.04 -31.55 -8.10
C ALA A 589 -13.28 -30.69 -7.82
N ASP A 590 -13.80 -30.72 -6.59
CA ASP A 590 -15.01 -30.00 -6.19
C ASP A 590 -14.72 -28.76 -5.35
N LEU A 591 -13.44 -28.38 -5.17
CA LEU A 591 -13.06 -27.13 -4.53
C LEU A 591 -12.52 -26.10 -5.55
N PRO A 592 -12.77 -24.80 -5.32
CA PRO A 592 -12.12 -23.77 -6.11
C PRO A 592 -10.65 -23.65 -5.68
N CYS A 593 -9.81 -23.10 -6.56
CA CYS A 593 -8.38 -22.93 -6.24
C CYS A 593 -8.17 -22.12 -4.95
N TRP A 594 -7.05 -22.36 -4.25
CA TRP A 594 -6.76 -21.74 -2.96
C TRP A 594 -6.78 -20.20 -3.04
N GLY A 595 -6.39 -19.62 -4.17
CA GLY A 595 -6.44 -18.17 -4.40
C GLY A 595 -7.86 -17.61 -4.45
N THR A 596 -8.85 -18.44 -4.77
CA THR A 596 -10.27 -18.10 -4.67
C THR A 596 -10.76 -18.24 -3.24
N VAL A 597 -10.35 -19.27 -2.50
CA VAL A 597 -10.63 -19.39 -1.05
C VAL A 597 -10.11 -18.16 -0.28
N VAL A 598 -8.88 -17.72 -0.53
CA VAL A 598 -8.31 -16.50 0.07
C VAL A 598 -9.14 -15.25 -0.26
N ARG A 599 -9.70 -15.17 -1.46
CA ARG A 599 -10.50 -14.01 -1.88
C ARG A 599 -11.85 -13.94 -1.16
N HIS A 600 -12.45 -15.07 -0.82
CA HIS A 600 -13.72 -15.13 -0.07
C HIS A 600 -13.52 -14.84 1.42
N PHE A 601 -12.46 -15.37 2.02
CA PHE A 601 -12.27 -15.32 3.49
C PHE A 601 -11.12 -14.41 3.94
N GLY A 602 -10.51 -13.66 3.02
CA GLY A 602 -9.35 -12.80 3.26
C GLY A 602 -8.02 -13.55 3.42
N SER A 603 -8.04 -14.76 4.00
CA SER A 603 -6.86 -15.63 4.13
C SER A 603 -7.25 -17.11 4.23
N LEU A 604 -6.32 -18.02 3.92
CA LEU A 604 -6.53 -19.46 4.13
C LEU A 604 -6.69 -19.78 5.62
N LYS A 605 -5.96 -19.08 6.49
CA LYS A 605 -6.06 -19.25 7.95
C LYS A 605 -7.48 -18.97 8.44
N ALA A 606 -8.08 -17.85 8.01
CA ALA A 606 -9.45 -17.51 8.36
C ALA A 606 -10.46 -18.55 7.84
N ALA A 607 -10.29 -19.04 6.61
CA ALA A 607 -11.12 -20.13 6.07
C ALA A 607 -10.99 -21.43 6.89
N TYR A 608 -9.80 -21.77 7.37
CA TYR A 608 -9.55 -22.95 8.20
C TYR A 608 -10.11 -22.82 9.62
N GLU A 609 -10.04 -21.62 10.20
CA GLU A 609 -10.63 -21.32 11.52
C GLU A 609 -12.16 -21.44 11.49
N LEU A 610 -12.81 -20.96 10.42
CA LEU A 610 -14.27 -21.06 10.23
C LEU A 610 -14.78 -22.51 10.15
N ILE A 611 -13.91 -23.46 9.81
CA ILE A 611 -14.26 -24.90 9.75
C ILE A 611 -13.66 -25.71 10.92
N GLY A 612 -13.06 -25.05 11.90
CA GLY A 612 -12.55 -25.67 13.12
C GLY A 612 -11.24 -26.45 12.97
N LEU A 613 -10.43 -26.17 11.95
CA LEU A 613 -9.12 -26.81 11.79
C LEU A 613 -8.05 -26.12 12.63
N VAL A 614 -7.20 -26.92 13.28
CA VAL A 614 -6.10 -26.45 14.10
C VAL A 614 -4.79 -26.54 13.33
N ARG A 615 -3.86 -25.62 13.59
CA ARG A 615 -2.53 -25.65 13.01
C ARG A 615 -1.73 -26.80 13.61
N LEU A 616 -1.29 -27.74 12.77
CA LEU A 616 -0.45 -28.86 13.18
C LEU A 616 1.01 -28.42 13.36
N PRO A 617 1.75 -28.94 14.36
CA PRO A 617 3.18 -28.66 14.52
C PRO A 617 4.01 -29.31 13.39
N GLY A 618 4.94 -28.54 12.79
CA GLY A 618 5.84 -28.98 11.70
C GLY A 618 5.92 -28.02 10.50
N LYS A 619 7.03 -28.06 9.73
CA LYS A 619 7.19 -27.33 8.45
C LYS A 619 6.93 -28.28 7.26
N PRO A 620 6.25 -27.84 6.19
CA PRO A 620 5.50 -26.59 6.05
C PRO A 620 4.23 -26.57 6.93
N ALA A 621 3.75 -25.39 7.30
CA ALA A 621 2.56 -25.23 8.14
C ALA A 621 1.34 -25.92 7.52
N ARG A 622 0.74 -26.88 8.23
CA ARG A 622 -0.45 -27.66 7.84
C ARG A 622 -1.59 -27.37 8.81
N PHE A 623 -2.83 -27.37 8.33
CA PHE A 623 -4.03 -27.32 9.16
C PHE A 623 -4.73 -28.67 9.08
N GLY A 624 -5.24 -29.19 10.19
CA GLY A 624 -5.86 -30.52 10.24
C GLY A 624 -6.90 -30.60 11.34
N LEU A 625 -7.61 -31.73 11.38
CA LEU A 625 -8.56 -32.00 12.46
C LEU A 625 -7.77 -32.15 13.78
N PRO A 626 -8.30 -31.64 14.91
CA PRO A 626 -7.69 -31.90 16.21
C PRO A 626 -7.61 -33.41 16.44
N ALA A 627 -6.47 -33.89 16.96
CA ALA A 627 -6.30 -35.29 17.30
C ALA A 627 -7.42 -35.72 18.26
N LYS A 628 -8.20 -36.75 17.89
CA LYS A 628 -9.11 -37.39 18.84
C LYS A 628 -8.26 -37.92 19.98
N ALA A 629 -8.50 -37.46 21.21
CA ALA A 629 -7.96 -38.09 22.40
C ALA A 629 -8.31 -39.57 22.33
N SER A 630 -7.29 -40.43 22.31
CA SER A 630 -7.46 -41.87 22.43
C SER A 630 -8.13 -42.15 23.78
N VAL A 631 -9.41 -42.47 23.74
CA VAL A 631 -10.10 -43.10 24.86
C VAL A 631 -9.43 -44.46 25.03
N HIS A 632 -8.55 -44.58 26.01
CA HIS A 632 -8.17 -45.87 26.55
C HIS A 632 -9.46 -46.51 27.09
N ARG A 633 -10.04 -47.44 26.33
CA ARG A 633 -10.92 -48.47 26.87
C ARG A 633 -10.03 -49.35 27.74
N ALA A 634 -10.10 -49.16 29.04
CA ALA A 634 -9.71 -50.18 30.00
C ALA A 634 -10.72 -51.32 29.87
N SER A 635 -10.27 -52.44 29.31
CA SER A 635 -10.91 -53.74 29.46
C SER A 635 -10.56 -54.27 30.85
N ALA A 636 -11.59 -54.42 31.69
CA ALA A 636 -11.71 -55.52 32.65
C ALA A 636 -12.67 -56.55 32.05
#